data_AF-A0A3L7VH16-F1
#
_entry.id   AF-A0A3L7VH16-F1
#
_cell.length_a   1.000
_cell.length_b   1.000
_cell.length_c   1.000
_cell.angle_alpha   90.00
_cell.angle_beta   90.00
_cell.angle_gamma   90.00
#
_symmetry.space_group_name_H-M   'P 1'
#
loop_
_entity.id
_entity.type
_entity.pdbx_description
1 polymer ?
#
loop_
_entity_poly.entity_id
_entity_poly.type
_entity_poly.pdbx_seq_one_letter_code
_entity_poly.pdbx_strand_id
1 'polypeptide(L)'
;MILLPLIHAAGCRETRVAAERPRPAPVPFVGSVVDADTKQPIAARVYLQDSEGNWLFVRSASDQGTAWPYAEAWVPMPQSVERHTTVSAHPFTVDLAPGDYQVVIERGKEYLPLHTQLEVPAGEMSAPAGQPNPAPIERTFPLQRFSDMASQGWYSGETHVHRRIAELPNVMAAEELNVAFPVAFWTTSSAKAPDLEPSDLRSQGPSPFGPREDRGPDPIWINDRQVILPRNTEYEIFSIGSRRHTLGAVFILNHRTPFTQTVPPVGPIVDQARREGALLDLDKHNWPWSLMLVPVAKVDLFELSNNSVWRTRFGFTQPGQALPPWKEFEQESPGELTEWGWLEFGFEMYYALLNCGFRMSPTAGTASGVHPVPLGHGRVYVQTGDRFDLEAWLDGLRRGRSFVTTGPMLTARIGDQWPGHVFEVGADDPKEYRWAAEVVSPDPISRVELVVNGQVEASVTPEATRTKAGAWRWSGTGSFRLDRPRGDGGAAEPAGQGAAGDGVARSCWAALRTWSDQPDGRKRFAHTGVWHFDVAEQPLAPARQQIDYLVEQLETSLEKQRGILPAAALAEFVQARAAFRDIQARVSGEDVSQRRPAALEADERFWLENMAVWHRYTVDEMSGVLGKTPDEVRARLQTYDLLETDPGQVRPANRVAIMPYPGGRHPRRGFLDGAIGPQRETK
;
A
#
# COMPACT_ATOMS: atom_id res chain seq x y z
N MET A 1 -74.39 34.02 -44.86
CA MET A 1 -73.29 33.56 -45.73
C MET A 1 -72.54 32.44 -45.01
N ILE A 2 -72.65 31.21 -45.55
CA ILE A 2 -71.59 30.17 -45.72
C ILE A 2 -70.91 29.67 -44.42
N LEU A 3 -70.83 28.39 -44.04
CA LEU A 3 -71.46 27.09 -44.35
C LEU A 3 -70.93 26.13 -43.24
N LEU A 4 -71.77 25.25 -42.68
CA LEU A 4 -71.35 24.13 -41.81
C LEU A 4 -70.61 23.04 -42.61
N PRO A 5 -69.84 22.16 -41.93
CA PRO A 5 -70.32 20.78 -41.83
C PRO A 5 -70.21 20.15 -40.43
N LEU A 6 -71.17 19.27 -40.14
CA LEU A 6 -71.21 18.34 -39.01
C LEU A 6 -70.15 17.24 -39.14
N ILE A 7 -69.48 16.88 -38.03
CA ILE A 7 -68.92 15.52 -37.83
C ILE A 7 -69.22 15.04 -36.39
N HIS A 8 -69.61 13.76 -36.33
CA HIS A 8 -70.16 12.98 -35.23
C HIS A 8 -69.36 12.95 -33.92
N ALA A 9 -70.12 12.85 -32.82
CA ALA A 9 -69.65 12.45 -31.50
C ALA A 9 -69.24 10.97 -31.47
N ALA A 10 -68.05 10.68 -30.94
CA ALA A 10 -67.63 9.36 -30.53
C ALA A 10 -66.89 9.43 -29.18
N GLY A 11 -67.56 8.93 -28.14
CA GLY A 11 -67.04 8.37 -26.89
C GLY A 11 -65.79 8.97 -26.25
N CYS A 12 -65.99 9.81 -25.23
CA CYS A 12 -65.00 10.05 -24.18
C CYS A 12 -64.81 8.73 -23.40
N ARG A 13 -63.68 8.03 -23.59
CA ARG A 13 -63.29 6.95 -22.67
C ARG A 13 -62.66 7.61 -21.45
N GLU A 14 -63.38 7.60 -20.33
CA GLU A 14 -62.78 7.81 -19.02
C GLU A 14 -61.68 6.77 -18.80
N THR A 15 -60.43 7.22 -18.77
CA THR A 15 -59.33 6.45 -18.19
C THR A 15 -59.61 6.32 -16.69
N ARG A 16 -60.22 5.19 -16.30
CA ARG A 16 -60.21 4.75 -14.91
C ARG A 16 -58.75 4.65 -14.46
N VAL A 17 -58.33 5.59 -13.61
CA VAL A 17 -57.15 5.40 -12.75
C VAL A 17 -57.45 4.15 -11.92
N ALA A 18 -56.74 3.07 -12.19
CA ALA A 18 -56.82 1.89 -11.33
C ALA A 18 -56.39 2.33 -9.93
N ALA A 19 -57.29 2.22 -8.95
CA ALA A 19 -56.92 2.41 -7.55
C ALA A 19 -55.76 1.44 -7.24
N GLU A 20 -54.62 1.97 -6.82
CA GLU A 20 -53.51 1.15 -6.34
C GLU A 20 -54.05 0.22 -5.26
N ARG A 21 -53.85 -1.09 -5.44
CA ARG A 21 -54.15 -2.05 -4.37
C ARG A 21 -53.32 -1.65 -3.15
N PRO A 22 -53.91 -1.60 -1.94
CA PRO A 22 -53.16 -1.28 -0.73
C PRO A 22 -52.00 -2.27 -0.61
N ARG A 23 -50.77 -1.75 -0.51
CA ARG A 23 -49.59 -2.57 -0.30
C ARG A 23 -49.71 -3.23 1.08
N PRO A 24 -49.45 -4.54 1.21
CA PRO A 24 -49.48 -5.20 2.51
C PRO A 24 -48.48 -4.54 3.45
N ALA A 25 -48.83 -4.45 4.74
CA ALA A 25 -48.04 -3.75 5.73
C ALA A 25 -46.67 -4.44 5.94
N PRO A 26 -45.58 -3.67 6.13
CA PRO A 26 -44.30 -4.24 6.52
C PRO A 26 -44.39 -5.04 7.82
N VAL A 27 -43.64 -6.14 7.90
CA VAL A 27 -43.51 -6.99 9.09
C VAL A 27 -42.13 -6.76 9.70
N PRO A 28 -42.02 -6.55 11.03
CA PRO A 28 -40.72 -6.48 11.69
C PRO A 28 -39.95 -7.80 11.53
N PHE A 29 -38.73 -7.72 11.03
CA PHE A 29 -37.78 -8.82 11.01
C PHE A 29 -36.73 -8.61 12.10
N VAL A 30 -36.38 -9.65 12.84
CA VAL A 30 -35.31 -9.61 13.86
C VAL A 30 -34.30 -10.72 13.57
N GLY A 31 -33.05 -10.31 13.33
CA GLY A 31 -31.94 -11.20 13.06
C GLY A 31 -30.95 -11.25 14.22
N SER A 32 -30.42 -12.42 14.52
CA SER A 32 -29.27 -12.62 15.44
C SER A 32 -28.16 -13.36 14.73
N VAL A 33 -26.91 -12.95 14.92
CA VAL A 33 -25.75 -13.63 14.34
C VAL A 33 -24.99 -14.34 15.45
N VAL A 34 -24.71 -15.63 15.27
CA VAL A 34 -24.00 -16.45 16.26
C VAL A 34 -22.85 -17.18 15.62
N ASP A 35 -21.78 -17.42 16.38
CA ASP A 35 -20.74 -18.36 16.00
C ASP A 35 -21.32 -19.78 15.94
N ALA A 36 -21.09 -20.49 14.83
CA ALA A 36 -21.74 -21.76 14.57
C ALA A 36 -21.34 -22.85 15.58
N ASP A 37 -20.13 -22.80 16.13
CA ASP A 37 -19.61 -23.82 17.04
C ASP A 37 -19.95 -23.49 18.50
N THR A 38 -19.63 -22.27 18.93
CA THR A 38 -19.79 -21.84 20.33
C THR A 38 -21.20 -21.36 20.66
N LYS A 39 -22.02 -21.07 19.64
CA LYS A 39 -23.36 -20.46 19.74
C LYS A 39 -23.37 -19.07 20.38
N GLN A 40 -22.20 -18.47 20.62
CA GLN A 40 -22.11 -17.13 21.18
C GLN A 40 -22.54 -16.08 20.15
N PRO A 41 -23.26 -15.02 20.56
CA PRO A 41 -23.56 -13.91 19.67
C PRO A 41 -22.28 -13.20 19.21
N ILE A 42 -22.23 -12.82 17.93
CA ILE A 42 -21.05 -12.20 17.32
C ILE A 42 -21.46 -11.00 16.46
N ALA A 43 -20.58 -10.01 16.38
CA ALA A 43 -20.72 -8.87 15.47
C ALA A 43 -20.45 -9.30 14.02
N ALA A 44 -21.11 -8.66 13.05
CA ALA A 44 -21.01 -9.02 11.63
C ALA A 44 -21.40 -7.86 10.70
N ARG A 45 -21.05 -7.98 9.43
CA ARG A 45 -21.68 -7.23 8.33
C ARG A 45 -22.94 -7.95 7.87
N VAL A 46 -24.01 -7.18 7.68
CA VAL A 46 -25.30 -7.62 7.13
C VAL A 46 -25.53 -6.91 5.80
N TYR A 47 -25.58 -7.70 4.73
CA TYR A 47 -26.02 -7.29 3.41
C TYR A 47 -27.46 -7.75 3.22
N LEU A 48 -28.33 -6.84 2.83
CA LEU A 48 -29.74 -7.14 2.61
C LEU A 48 -30.22 -6.46 1.33
N GLN A 49 -30.74 -7.26 0.40
CA GLN A 49 -31.32 -6.80 -0.85
C GLN A 49 -32.69 -7.39 -1.07
N ASP A 50 -33.62 -6.60 -1.62
CA ASP A 50 -34.88 -7.12 -2.14
C ASP A 50 -34.73 -7.74 -3.54
N SER A 51 -35.81 -8.31 -4.07
CA SER A 51 -35.85 -8.93 -5.39
C SER A 51 -35.66 -7.95 -6.56
N GLU A 52 -35.79 -6.64 -6.33
CA GLU A 52 -35.49 -5.59 -7.30
C GLU A 52 -34.01 -5.16 -7.26
N GLY A 53 -33.24 -5.66 -6.28
CA GLY A 53 -31.83 -5.34 -6.07
C GLY A 53 -31.62 -4.07 -5.24
N ASN A 54 -32.68 -3.50 -4.65
CA ASN A 54 -32.55 -2.36 -3.74
C ASN A 54 -31.89 -2.79 -2.45
N TRP A 55 -31.01 -1.93 -1.92
CA TRP A 55 -30.28 -2.19 -0.68
C TRP A 55 -31.09 -1.69 0.51
N LEU A 56 -31.17 -2.54 1.54
CA LEU A 56 -31.85 -2.26 2.79
C LEU A 56 -30.83 -2.26 3.93
N PHE A 57 -31.02 -1.37 4.91
CA PHE A 57 -30.14 -1.23 6.06
C PHE A 57 -30.88 -1.61 7.33
N VAL A 58 -30.20 -2.32 8.23
CA VAL A 58 -30.77 -2.78 9.49
C VAL A 58 -30.46 -1.81 10.62
N ARG A 59 -31.25 -1.85 11.69
CA ARG A 59 -31.04 -1.10 12.93
C ARG A 59 -30.73 -2.08 14.05
N SER A 60 -30.19 -1.61 15.18
CA SER A 60 -30.12 -2.49 16.35
C SER A 60 -31.53 -2.71 16.92
N ALA A 61 -31.82 -3.94 17.34
CA ALA A 61 -33.03 -4.28 18.06
C ALA A 61 -32.84 -4.21 19.59
N SER A 62 -31.67 -3.77 20.05
CA SER A 62 -31.29 -3.69 21.47
C SER A 62 -30.74 -2.30 21.77
N ASP A 63 -31.12 -1.73 22.92
CA ASP A 63 -30.58 -0.44 23.38
C ASP A 63 -29.07 -0.51 23.74
N GLN A 64 -28.55 -1.71 23.94
CA GLN A 64 -27.11 -1.96 24.17
C GLN A 64 -26.36 -2.27 22.88
N GLY A 65 -27.08 -2.44 21.77
CA GLY A 65 -26.51 -2.76 20.47
C GLY A 65 -26.30 -1.53 19.60
N THR A 66 -25.40 -1.69 18.63
CA THR A 66 -25.12 -0.67 17.62
C THR A 66 -25.23 -1.26 16.23
N ALA A 67 -25.67 -0.44 15.28
CA ALA A 67 -25.75 -0.77 13.87
C ALA A 67 -25.31 0.45 13.04
N TRP A 68 -24.30 0.28 12.20
CA TRP A 68 -23.71 1.35 11.40
C TRP A 68 -23.82 1.04 9.91
N PRO A 69 -24.65 1.80 9.16
CA PRO A 69 -24.77 1.63 7.72
C PRO A 69 -23.51 2.13 7.02
N TYR A 70 -23.12 1.41 5.97
CA TYR A 70 -22.10 1.81 5.02
C TYR A 70 -22.72 1.75 3.63
N ALA A 71 -22.74 2.88 2.92
CA ALA A 71 -23.47 3.03 1.67
C ALA A 71 -22.61 3.68 0.58
N GLU A 72 -21.34 3.27 0.49
CA GLU A 72 -20.37 3.92 -0.38
C GLU A 72 -20.48 3.43 -1.83
N ALA A 73 -20.31 4.38 -2.75
CA ALA A 73 -20.23 4.13 -4.19
C ALA A 73 -19.14 5.04 -4.78
N TRP A 74 -18.37 4.51 -5.73
CA TRP A 74 -17.38 5.32 -6.42
C TRP A 74 -18.03 6.12 -7.56
N VAL A 75 -17.86 7.45 -7.57
CA VAL A 75 -18.56 8.34 -8.53
C VAL A 75 -18.23 8.05 -9.99
N PRO A 76 -16.95 7.90 -10.37
CA PRO A 76 -16.61 7.61 -11.76
C PRO A 76 -17.15 6.25 -12.24
N MET A 77 -17.43 5.33 -11.32
CA MET A 77 -18.06 4.03 -11.64
C MET A 77 -19.19 3.71 -10.67
N PRO A 78 -20.42 4.16 -10.96
CA PRO A 78 -21.59 3.95 -10.10
C PRO A 78 -21.94 2.48 -9.81
N GLN A 79 -21.37 1.55 -10.57
CA GLN A 79 -21.51 0.10 -10.36
C GLN A 79 -20.56 -0.47 -9.29
N SER A 80 -19.52 0.28 -8.91
CA SER A 80 -18.62 -0.10 -7.83
C SER A 80 -19.21 0.38 -6.50
N VAL A 81 -20.00 -0.50 -5.89
CA VAL A 81 -20.82 -0.21 -4.70
C VAL A 81 -20.52 -1.18 -3.57
N GLU A 82 -20.47 -0.66 -2.36
CA GLU A 82 -20.32 -1.44 -1.14
C GLU A 82 -21.37 -0.96 -0.13
N ARG A 83 -22.38 -1.80 0.10
CA ARG A 83 -23.59 -1.44 0.85
C ARG A 83 -23.93 -2.52 1.86
N HIS A 84 -23.73 -2.21 3.14
CA HIS A 84 -24.02 -3.13 4.24
C HIS A 84 -24.32 -2.36 5.52
N THR A 85 -24.74 -3.07 6.55
CA THR A 85 -24.75 -2.56 7.93
C THR A 85 -23.79 -3.41 8.76
N THR A 86 -22.87 -2.78 9.49
CA THR A 86 -22.13 -3.48 10.56
C THR A 86 -22.99 -3.48 11.82
N VAL A 87 -23.17 -4.65 12.43
CA VAL A 87 -23.98 -4.81 13.65
C VAL A 87 -23.11 -5.36 14.77
N SER A 88 -23.33 -4.87 15.99
CA SER A 88 -22.73 -5.46 17.20
C SER A 88 -23.24 -6.89 17.42
N ALA A 89 -22.73 -7.60 18.42
CA ALA A 89 -23.19 -8.96 18.77
C ALA A 89 -24.67 -9.05 19.20
N HIS A 90 -25.37 -7.93 19.34
CA HIS A 90 -26.78 -7.87 19.68
C HIS A 90 -27.68 -8.11 18.44
N PRO A 91 -28.94 -8.51 18.64
CA PRO A 91 -29.89 -8.64 17.53
C PRO A 91 -30.10 -7.33 16.76
N PHE A 92 -30.38 -7.47 15.47
CA PHE A 92 -30.71 -6.37 14.55
C PHE A 92 -32.15 -6.49 14.04
N THR A 93 -32.73 -5.40 13.56
CA THR A 93 -34.09 -5.36 13.05
C THR A 93 -34.26 -4.48 11.82
N VAL A 94 -35.22 -4.83 10.96
CA VAL A 94 -35.65 -4.07 9.79
C VAL A 94 -37.11 -4.40 9.50
N ASP A 95 -37.89 -3.41 9.06
CA ASP A 95 -39.28 -3.62 8.65
C ASP A 95 -39.29 -4.03 7.17
N LEU A 96 -39.81 -5.23 6.87
CA LEU A 96 -39.78 -5.80 5.51
C LEU A 96 -41.19 -5.94 4.96
N ALA A 97 -41.40 -5.45 3.73
CA ALA A 97 -42.61 -5.75 2.99
C ALA A 97 -42.64 -7.25 2.60
N PRO A 98 -43.82 -7.82 2.32
CA PRO A 98 -43.88 -9.16 1.73
C PRO A 98 -43.09 -9.26 0.43
N GLY A 99 -42.32 -10.33 0.28
CA GLY A 99 -41.43 -10.55 -0.85
C GLY A 99 -40.21 -11.39 -0.48
N ASP A 100 -39.34 -11.56 -1.48
CA ASP A 100 -38.09 -12.31 -1.37
C ASP A 100 -36.90 -11.38 -1.18
N TYR A 101 -36.00 -11.76 -0.29
CA TYR A 101 -34.81 -11.02 0.05
C TYR A 101 -33.57 -11.91 0.00
N GLN A 102 -32.46 -11.35 -0.47
CA GLN A 102 -31.14 -11.95 -0.34
C GLN A 102 -30.44 -11.38 0.89
N VAL A 103 -29.95 -12.27 1.74
CA VAL A 103 -29.18 -11.92 2.93
C VAL A 103 -27.77 -12.51 2.80
N VAL A 104 -26.75 -11.67 2.94
CA VAL A 104 -25.37 -12.13 3.10
C VAL A 104 -24.85 -11.64 4.44
N ILE A 105 -24.29 -12.54 5.24
CA ILE A 105 -23.70 -12.23 6.54
C ILE A 105 -22.21 -12.57 6.50
N GLU A 106 -21.37 -11.64 6.91
CA GLU A 106 -19.92 -11.80 6.92
C GLU A 106 -19.30 -11.31 8.22
N ARG A 107 -18.20 -11.94 8.64
CA ARG A 107 -17.40 -11.50 9.78
C ARG A 107 -15.91 -11.62 9.45
N GLY A 108 -15.26 -10.50 9.20
CA GLY A 108 -13.83 -10.45 8.91
C GLY A 108 -13.37 -11.39 7.78
N LYS A 109 -12.16 -11.94 7.93
CA LYS A 109 -11.55 -12.89 6.98
C LYS A 109 -11.42 -14.31 7.53
N GLU A 110 -11.91 -14.57 8.73
CA GLU A 110 -11.71 -15.85 9.44
C GLU A 110 -13.01 -16.68 9.52
N TYR A 111 -14.12 -16.15 9.01
CA TYR A 111 -15.41 -16.82 8.88
C TYR A 111 -15.79 -17.00 7.41
N LEU A 112 -16.51 -18.08 7.11
CA LEU A 112 -17.14 -18.26 5.81
C LEU A 112 -18.34 -17.32 5.67
N PRO A 113 -18.48 -16.60 4.52
CA PRO A 113 -19.71 -15.86 4.22
C PRO A 113 -20.93 -16.78 4.23
N LEU A 114 -22.02 -16.34 4.88
CA LEU A 114 -23.30 -17.02 4.85
C LEU A 114 -24.21 -16.33 3.82
N HIS A 115 -24.63 -17.07 2.79
CA HIS A 115 -25.61 -16.62 1.81
C HIS A 115 -26.93 -17.33 2.04
N THR A 116 -28.03 -16.58 2.15
CA THR A 116 -29.36 -17.17 2.38
C THR A 116 -30.47 -16.30 1.78
N GLN A 117 -31.61 -16.94 1.53
CA GLN A 117 -32.83 -16.27 1.06
C GLN A 117 -33.82 -16.18 2.22
N LEU A 118 -34.50 -15.05 2.31
CA LEU A 118 -35.56 -14.80 3.27
C LEU A 118 -36.85 -14.51 2.49
N GLU A 119 -37.87 -15.33 2.72
CA GLU A 119 -39.22 -15.09 2.25
C GLU A 119 -40.03 -14.43 3.36
N VAL A 120 -40.59 -13.26 3.08
CA VAL A 120 -41.55 -12.57 3.96
C VAL A 120 -42.94 -12.80 3.39
N PRO A 121 -43.80 -13.58 4.08
CA PRO A 121 -45.12 -13.91 3.57
C PRO A 121 -46.02 -12.68 3.48
N ALA A 122 -46.93 -12.68 2.51
CA ALA A 122 -47.99 -11.68 2.46
C ALA A 122 -48.92 -11.87 3.67
N GLY A 123 -48.86 -10.95 4.64
CA GLY A 123 -49.80 -10.93 5.75
C GLY A 123 -51.23 -10.75 5.25
N GLU A 124 -52.21 -11.29 5.99
CA GLU A 124 -53.62 -10.98 5.74
C GLU A 124 -53.82 -9.46 5.81
N MET A 125 -54.50 -8.90 4.80
CA MET A 125 -54.77 -7.47 4.71
C MET A 125 -55.50 -7.01 5.98
N SER A 126 -54.82 -6.21 6.79
CA SER A 126 -55.37 -5.51 7.96
C SER A 126 -55.62 -6.44 9.15
N ALA A 127 -54.74 -6.39 10.15
CA ALA A 127 -55.18 -6.67 11.51
C ALA A 127 -56.36 -5.70 11.80
N PRO A 128 -57.54 -6.17 12.23
CA PRO A 128 -58.64 -5.30 12.65
C PRO A 128 -58.10 -4.25 13.63
N ALA A 129 -58.54 -3.00 13.49
CA ALA A 129 -58.13 -1.91 14.38
C ALA A 129 -58.26 -2.35 15.86
N GLY A 130 -57.13 -2.47 16.56
CA GLY A 130 -57.07 -2.95 17.94
C GLY A 130 -56.37 -4.30 18.17
N GLN A 131 -55.92 -5.00 17.13
CA GLN A 131 -55.03 -6.17 17.27
C GLN A 131 -53.54 -5.76 17.29
N PRO A 132 -52.68 -6.47 18.06
CA PRO A 132 -51.26 -6.19 18.12
C PRO A 132 -50.59 -6.31 16.74
N ASN A 133 -49.51 -5.55 16.53
CA ASN A 133 -48.67 -5.68 15.33
C ASN A 133 -48.32 -7.16 15.07
N PRO A 134 -48.15 -7.58 13.80
CA PRO A 134 -47.73 -8.93 13.49
C PRO A 134 -46.45 -9.27 14.27
N ALA A 135 -46.41 -10.48 14.83
CA ALA A 135 -45.25 -10.95 15.58
C ALA A 135 -43.99 -10.87 14.68
N PRO A 136 -42.84 -10.46 15.22
CA PRO A 136 -41.64 -10.33 14.43
C PRO A 136 -41.21 -11.68 13.83
N ILE A 137 -40.72 -11.65 12.59
CA ILE A 137 -40.05 -12.81 12.00
C ILE A 137 -38.65 -12.88 12.60
N GLU A 138 -38.41 -13.88 13.43
CA GLU A 138 -37.10 -14.10 14.05
C GLU A 138 -36.25 -15.11 13.27
N ARG A 139 -34.97 -14.79 13.07
CA ARG A 139 -33.97 -15.68 12.47
C ARG A 139 -32.63 -15.59 13.18
N THR A 140 -32.01 -16.75 13.38
CA THR A 140 -30.63 -16.87 13.85
C THR A 140 -29.75 -17.34 12.70
N PHE A 141 -28.66 -16.62 12.45
CA PHE A 141 -27.69 -16.86 11.40
C PHE A 141 -26.40 -17.42 12.00
N PRO A 142 -26.13 -18.73 11.89
CA PRO A 142 -24.88 -19.32 12.35
C PRO A 142 -23.75 -19.08 11.32
N LEU A 143 -22.66 -18.45 11.75
CA LEU A 143 -21.45 -18.22 10.94
C LEU A 143 -20.35 -19.20 11.34
N GLN A 144 -19.81 -19.92 10.35
CA GLN A 144 -18.76 -20.90 10.56
C GLN A 144 -17.38 -20.23 10.52
N ARG A 145 -16.66 -20.26 11.64
CA ARG A 145 -15.24 -19.94 11.68
C ARG A 145 -14.45 -21.02 10.96
N PHE A 146 -13.50 -20.63 10.10
CA PHE A 146 -12.61 -21.57 9.44
C PHE A 146 -11.13 -21.39 9.81
N SER A 147 -10.76 -20.23 10.36
CA SER A 147 -9.42 -19.94 10.87
C SER A 147 -9.49 -19.22 12.21
N ASP A 148 -8.47 -19.42 13.05
CA ASP A 148 -8.25 -18.66 14.27
C ASP A 148 -6.76 -18.26 14.30
N MET A 149 -6.47 -17.11 13.69
CA MET A 149 -5.12 -16.59 13.59
C MET A 149 -4.59 -16.12 14.95
N ALA A 150 -5.48 -15.61 15.81
CA ALA A 150 -5.13 -15.16 17.15
C ALA A 150 -4.64 -16.31 18.04
N SER A 151 -5.20 -17.53 17.88
CA SER A 151 -4.71 -18.74 18.58
C SER A 151 -3.28 -19.13 18.21
N GLN A 152 -2.78 -18.62 17.07
CA GLN A 152 -1.43 -18.83 16.55
C GLN A 152 -0.54 -17.59 16.76
N GLY A 153 -1.04 -16.59 17.50
CA GLY A 153 -0.31 -15.35 17.79
C GLY A 153 -0.26 -14.34 16.64
N TRP A 154 -1.12 -14.48 15.64
CA TRP A 154 -1.21 -13.57 14.50
C TRP A 154 -2.41 -12.63 14.68
N TYR A 155 -2.14 -11.33 14.62
CA TYR A 155 -3.15 -10.29 14.84
C TYR A 155 -3.21 -9.32 13.67
N SER A 156 -4.41 -9.05 13.19
CA SER A 156 -4.67 -8.27 11.98
C SER A 156 -4.60 -6.76 12.20
N GLY A 157 -4.26 -6.00 11.16
CA GLY A 157 -4.41 -4.57 11.14
C GLY A 157 -4.53 -3.98 9.75
N GLU A 158 -4.85 -2.69 9.73
CA GLU A 158 -5.04 -1.89 8.52
C GLU A 158 -4.49 -0.48 8.71
N THR A 159 -3.65 -0.03 7.77
CA THR A 159 -2.83 1.17 7.88
C THR A 159 -3.45 2.43 7.27
N HIS A 160 -4.46 2.30 6.40
CA HIS A 160 -5.14 3.43 5.74
C HIS A 160 -6.66 3.37 5.92
N VAL A 161 -7.18 4.12 6.90
CA VAL A 161 -8.60 4.10 7.29
C VAL A 161 -9.19 5.51 7.31
N HIS A 162 -10.31 5.76 6.61
CA HIS A 162 -11.01 7.05 6.61
C HIS A 162 -12.30 7.07 7.45
N ARG A 163 -12.69 5.93 8.03
CA ARG A 163 -13.80 5.82 8.99
C ARG A 163 -13.59 6.75 10.19
N ARG A 164 -14.69 7.25 10.76
CA ARG A 164 -14.63 8.03 12.01
C ARG A 164 -14.35 7.12 13.19
N ILE A 165 -13.61 7.64 14.17
CA ILE A 165 -13.25 6.90 15.39
C ILE A 165 -14.50 6.34 16.10
N ALA A 166 -15.63 7.07 16.08
CA ALA A 166 -16.89 6.62 16.67
C ALA A 166 -17.48 5.35 16.02
N GLU A 167 -17.20 5.10 14.73
CA GLU A 167 -17.67 3.90 14.02
C GLU A 167 -16.80 2.68 14.39
N LEU A 168 -15.50 2.89 14.62
CA LEU A 168 -14.49 1.84 14.67
C LEU A 168 -14.75 0.73 15.70
N PRO A 169 -15.22 1.00 16.94
CA PRO A 169 -15.52 -0.09 17.88
C PRO A 169 -16.51 -1.12 17.31
N ASN A 170 -17.51 -0.66 16.56
CA ASN A 170 -18.47 -1.56 15.93
C ASN A 170 -17.90 -2.24 14.68
N VAL A 171 -17.30 -1.44 13.79
CA VAL A 171 -16.79 -1.95 12.51
C VAL A 171 -15.64 -2.94 12.73
N MET A 172 -14.68 -2.63 13.60
CA MET A 172 -13.58 -3.54 13.95
C MET A 172 -14.09 -4.84 14.58
N ALA A 173 -15.14 -4.78 15.41
CA ALA A 173 -15.76 -5.99 15.98
C ALA A 173 -16.41 -6.88 14.91
N ALA A 174 -17.06 -6.27 13.90
CA ALA A 174 -17.64 -6.98 12.76
C ALA A 174 -16.58 -7.54 11.80
N GLU A 175 -15.42 -6.88 11.67
CA GLU A 175 -14.32 -7.33 10.82
C GLU A 175 -13.29 -8.24 11.51
N GLU A 176 -13.44 -8.44 12.82
CA GLU A 176 -12.42 -9.08 13.67
C GLU A 176 -11.03 -8.47 13.44
N LEU A 177 -10.98 -7.14 13.28
CA LEU A 177 -9.75 -6.39 13.04
C LEU A 177 -9.10 -6.01 14.37
N ASN A 178 -7.81 -6.30 14.57
CA ASN A 178 -7.14 -6.06 15.86
C ASN A 178 -6.59 -4.64 15.98
N VAL A 179 -5.95 -4.10 14.94
CA VAL A 179 -5.33 -2.76 14.97
C VAL A 179 -5.82 -1.90 13.81
N ALA A 180 -6.26 -0.68 14.10
CA ALA A 180 -6.67 0.28 13.07
C ALA A 180 -5.95 1.62 13.21
N PHE A 181 -5.57 2.20 12.08
CA PHE A 181 -4.93 3.51 11.97
C PHE A 181 -5.85 4.49 11.22
N PRO A 182 -6.88 5.06 11.87
CA PRO A 182 -7.71 6.10 11.26
C PRO A 182 -6.89 7.34 10.95
N VAL A 183 -7.03 7.85 9.72
CA VAL A 183 -6.50 9.15 9.30
C VAL A 183 -7.29 10.23 10.02
N ALA A 184 -6.68 10.84 11.03
CA ALA A 184 -7.24 11.94 11.80
C ALA A 184 -6.93 13.30 11.14
N PHE A 185 -5.75 13.44 10.56
CA PHE A 185 -5.31 14.67 9.88
C PHE A 185 -5.10 14.41 8.40
N TRP A 186 -5.61 15.28 7.53
CA TRP A 186 -5.49 15.12 6.09
C TRP A 186 -5.31 16.46 5.39
N THR A 187 -4.48 16.50 4.35
CA THR A 187 -4.46 17.60 3.39
C THR A 187 -4.37 17.08 1.97
N THR A 188 -5.09 17.74 1.07
CA THR A 188 -5.02 17.52 -0.38
C THR A 188 -4.30 18.62 -1.14
N SER A 189 -3.78 19.62 -0.41
CA SER A 189 -3.16 20.81 -0.96
C SER A 189 -1.82 21.10 -0.30
N SER A 190 -0.82 21.38 -1.13
CA SER A 190 0.49 21.86 -0.65
C SER A 190 0.45 23.24 0.02
N ALA A 191 -0.65 24.00 -0.11
CA ALA A 191 -0.78 25.30 0.54
C ALA A 191 -1.29 25.21 1.99
N LYS A 192 -1.68 24.01 2.44
CA LYS A 192 -2.37 23.80 3.71
C LYS A 192 -1.75 22.66 4.49
N ALA A 193 -1.44 22.92 5.76
CA ALA A 193 -1.09 21.87 6.71
C ALA A 193 -2.30 20.91 6.90
N PRO A 194 -2.06 19.63 7.23
CA PRO A 194 -3.14 18.67 7.42
C PRO A 194 -4.00 19.05 8.62
N ASP A 195 -5.31 18.92 8.46
CA ASP A 195 -6.28 19.26 9.49
C ASP A 195 -7.39 18.23 9.62
N LEU A 196 -8.35 18.50 10.51
CA LEU A 196 -9.43 17.59 10.87
C LEU A 196 -10.61 17.64 9.89
N GLU A 197 -10.58 18.55 8.93
CA GLU A 197 -11.69 18.73 8.00
C GLU A 197 -11.80 17.53 7.04
N PRO A 198 -13.02 17.10 6.68
CA PRO A 198 -13.21 16.17 5.58
C PRO A 198 -12.66 16.77 4.29
N SER A 199 -12.05 15.95 3.43
CA SER A 199 -11.75 16.39 2.08
C SER A 199 -13.03 16.63 1.30
N ASP A 200 -12.99 17.66 0.50
CA ASP A 200 -13.92 18.03 -0.55
C ASP A 200 -13.95 17.02 -1.72
N LEU A 201 -13.06 16.03 -1.75
CA LEU A 201 -13.08 14.94 -2.73
C LEU A 201 -14.24 13.96 -2.52
N ARG A 202 -14.87 13.94 -1.32
CA ARG A 202 -16.06 13.13 -1.10
C ARG A 202 -17.26 13.78 -1.78
N SER A 203 -17.55 13.31 -2.99
CA SER A 203 -18.69 13.72 -3.81
C SER A 203 -20.07 13.51 -3.18
N GLN A 204 -20.19 12.55 -2.25
CA GLN A 204 -21.42 12.29 -1.49
C GLN A 204 -21.65 13.33 -0.39
N GLY A 205 -20.87 14.42 -0.38
CA GLY A 205 -20.85 15.45 0.65
C GLY A 205 -19.98 15.06 1.85
N PRO A 206 -19.97 15.88 2.91
CA PRO A 206 -19.30 15.55 4.17
C PRO A 206 -19.73 14.19 4.69
N SER A 207 -18.85 13.50 5.41
CA SER A 207 -19.22 12.24 6.08
C SER A 207 -20.47 12.45 6.93
N PRO A 208 -21.47 11.55 6.87
CA PRO A 208 -22.68 11.66 7.69
C PRO A 208 -22.38 11.58 9.20
N PHE A 209 -21.16 11.20 9.56
CA PHE A 209 -20.68 11.05 10.94
C PHE A 209 -19.84 12.25 11.42
N GLY A 210 -19.85 13.37 10.69
CA GLY A 210 -19.20 14.61 11.11
C GLY A 210 -17.72 14.74 10.72
N PRO A 211 -17.00 15.76 11.25
CA PRO A 211 -15.58 15.98 10.99
C PRO A 211 -14.71 14.89 11.65
N ARG A 212 -13.39 14.94 11.41
CA ARG A 212 -12.44 14.09 12.15
C ARG A 212 -12.22 14.64 13.55
N GLU A 213 -11.72 13.79 14.43
CA GLU A 213 -11.40 14.14 15.82
C GLU A 213 -9.94 13.82 16.11
N ASP A 214 -9.22 14.75 16.74
CA ASP A 214 -7.94 14.45 17.37
C ASP A 214 -8.18 13.93 18.80
N ARG A 215 -7.97 12.63 19.00
CA ARG A 215 -8.18 11.95 20.30
C ARG A 215 -6.91 11.82 21.13
N GLY A 216 -5.84 12.52 20.77
CA GLY A 216 -4.54 12.33 21.41
C GLY A 216 -3.73 11.22 20.70
N PRO A 217 -2.48 10.99 21.15
CA PRO A 217 -1.63 9.94 20.59
C PRO A 217 -1.77 8.59 21.31
N ASP A 218 -2.56 8.52 22.38
CA ASP A 218 -2.66 7.34 23.22
C ASP A 218 -3.58 6.29 22.59
N PRO A 219 -3.22 4.99 22.65
CA PRO A 219 -4.05 3.93 22.11
C PRO A 219 -5.44 3.88 22.77
N ILE A 220 -6.48 3.75 21.95
CA ILE A 220 -7.86 3.58 22.42
C ILE A 220 -8.20 2.09 22.37
N TRP A 221 -8.20 1.46 23.53
CA TRP A 221 -8.52 0.04 23.67
C TRP A 221 -10.04 -0.19 23.61
N ILE A 222 -10.46 -1.06 22.69
CA ILE A 222 -11.84 -1.54 22.59
C ILE A 222 -12.03 -2.76 23.51
N ASN A 223 -11.04 -3.65 23.53
CA ASN A 223 -10.93 -4.82 24.42
C ASN A 223 -9.45 -5.26 24.51
N ASP A 224 -9.17 -6.44 25.05
CA ASP A 224 -7.82 -6.98 25.25
C ASP A 224 -7.03 -7.27 23.95
N ARG A 225 -7.70 -7.28 22.79
CA ARG A 225 -7.11 -7.64 21.49
C ARG A 225 -7.44 -6.66 20.36
N GLN A 226 -8.19 -5.60 20.64
CA GLN A 226 -8.62 -4.62 19.66
C GLN A 226 -8.29 -3.21 20.13
N VAL A 227 -7.55 -2.47 19.31
CA VAL A 227 -7.03 -1.15 19.65
C VAL A 227 -7.00 -0.24 18.43
N ILE A 228 -7.40 1.00 18.65
CA ILE A 228 -7.29 2.08 17.67
C ILE A 228 -6.05 2.89 18.02
N LEU A 229 -5.18 3.13 17.05
CA LEU A 229 -4.09 4.09 17.15
C LEU A 229 -4.58 5.40 16.51
N PRO A 230 -5.08 6.38 17.28
CA PRO A 230 -6.00 7.40 16.75
C PRO A 230 -5.31 8.55 16.01
N ARG A 231 -4.00 8.75 16.16
CA ARG A 231 -3.28 9.89 15.59
C ARG A 231 -2.42 9.47 14.39
N ASN A 232 -3.00 9.66 13.21
CA ASN A 232 -2.36 9.41 11.92
C ASN A 232 -2.64 10.56 10.96
N THR A 233 -1.68 10.82 10.08
CA THR A 233 -1.73 11.93 9.12
C THR A 233 -1.54 11.41 7.70
N GLU A 234 -2.36 11.89 6.78
CA GLU A 234 -2.21 11.69 5.35
C GLU A 234 -1.87 13.02 4.66
N TYR A 235 -0.80 13.02 3.86
CA TYR A 235 -0.53 14.07 2.89
C TYR A 235 -0.82 13.51 1.49
N GLU A 236 -2.00 13.82 0.93
CA GLU A 236 -2.44 13.31 -0.38
C GLU A 236 -2.55 14.44 -1.40
N ILE A 237 -1.42 14.86 -1.94
CA ILE A 237 -1.31 16.14 -2.64
C ILE A 237 -1.85 16.04 -4.07
N PHE A 238 -2.98 16.73 -4.31
CA PHE A 238 -3.60 16.92 -5.63
C PHE A 238 -3.51 18.34 -6.17
N SER A 239 -2.94 19.27 -5.38
CA SER A 239 -2.72 20.65 -5.81
C SER A 239 -1.40 21.25 -5.30
N ILE A 240 -0.71 21.96 -6.19
CA ILE A 240 0.48 22.76 -5.90
C ILE A 240 0.10 24.24 -5.91
N GLY A 241 0.06 24.87 -4.72
CA GLY A 241 -0.60 26.17 -4.54
C GLY A 241 -2.06 26.10 -5.00
N SER A 242 -2.45 26.98 -5.92
CA SER A 242 -3.78 26.98 -6.55
C SER A 242 -3.91 26.09 -7.79
N ARG A 243 -2.80 25.49 -8.26
CA ARG A 243 -2.78 24.69 -9.50
C ARG A 243 -3.09 23.23 -9.17
N ARG A 244 -4.07 22.64 -9.86
CA ARG A 244 -4.30 21.19 -9.83
C ARG A 244 -3.08 20.47 -10.39
N HIS A 245 -2.44 19.66 -9.56
CA HIS A 245 -1.21 18.94 -9.87
C HIS A 245 -1.00 17.84 -8.83
N THR A 246 -1.09 16.58 -9.25
CA THR A 246 -0.99 15.42 -8.35
C THR A 246 0.47 15.04 -8.10
N LEU A 247 0.83 14.85 -6.83
CA LEU A 247 2.08 14.19 -6.44
C LEU A 247 1.85 12.78 -5.90
N GLY A 248 0.74 12.56 -5.19
CA GLY A 248 0.38 11.30 -4.56
C GLY A 248 0.21 11.40 -3.05
N ALA A 249 0.26 10.26 -2.37
CA ALA A 249 0.08 10.17 -0.93
C ALA A 249 1.34 9.70 -0.19
N VAL A 250 1.47 10.13 1.07
CA VAL A 250 2.35 9.52 2.10
C VAL A 250 1.61 9.55 3.44
N PHE A 251 1.70 8.46 4.19
CA PHE A 251 1.08 8.35 5.51
C PHE A 251 2.13 8.41 6.61
N ILE A 252 1.76 9.06 7.71
CA ILE A 252 2.52 9.08 8.94
C ILE A 252 1.65 8.47 10.03
N LEU A 253 2.05 7.28 10.49
CA LEU A 253 1.27 6.46 11.39
C LEU A 253 1.80 6.54 12.82
N ASN A 254 0.89 6.66 13.78
CA ASN A 254 1.16 6.66 15.22
C ASN A 254 2.15 7.76 15.67
N HIS A 255 1.97 8.97 15.12
CA HIS A 255 2.77 10.13 15.51
C HIS A 255 2.26 10.74 16.83
N ARG A 256 3.14 11.44 17.54
CA ARG A 256 2.89 11.96 18.89
C ARG A 256 2.36 13.37 18.89
N THR A 257 2.73 14.23 17.93
CA THR A 257 2.20 15.60 17.84
C THR A 257 1.66 15.91 16.44
N PRO A 258 0.61 16.74 16.30
CA PRO A 258 0.09 17.12 14.98
C PRO A 258 1.15 17.80 14.11
N PHE A 259 1.09 17.55 12.79
CA PHE A 259 1.95 18.23 11.83
C PHE A 259 1.38 19.60 11.47
N THR A 260 2.23 20.62 11.47
CA THR A 260 1.86 21.99 11.07
C THR A 260 2.53 22.42 9.77
N GLN A 261 3.35 21.56 9.19
CA GLN A 261 4.13 21.82 7.99
C GLN A 261 3.31 21.45 6.74
N THR A 262 3.45 22.26 5.71
CA THR A 262 3.00 21.93 4.34
C THR A 262 4.04 21.07 3.63
N VAL A 263 3.61 20.31 2.63
CA VAL A 263 4.51 19.56 1.73
C VAL A 263 4.16 19.82 0.27
N PRO A 264 5.12 19.74 -0.66
CA PRO A 264 6.55 19.47 -0.45
C PRO A 264 7.35 20.75 -0.08
N PRO A 265 8.59 20.65 0.47
CA PRO A 265 9.41 19.44 0.68
C PRO A 265 8.93 18.55 1.84
N VAL A 266 9.33 17.28 1.85
CA VAL A 266 8.93 16.29 2.87
C VAL A 266 9.92 16.18 4.04
N GLY A 267 11.17 16.62 3.89
CA GLY A 267 12.21 16.53 4.93
C GLY A 267 11.75 16.93 6.34
N PRO A 268 11.10 18.10 6.55
CA PRO A 268 10.65 18.51 7.87
C PRO A 268 9.64 17.55 8.52
N ILE A 269 8.71 16.96 7.73
CA ILE A 269 7.74 16.00 8.26
C ILE A 269 8.39 14.65 8.56
N VAL A 270 9.38 14.25 7.75
CA VAL A 270 10.18 13.04 7.97
C VAL A 270 10.97 13.17 9.28
N ASP A 271 11.63 14.31 9.50
CA ASP A 271 12.41 14.55 10.72
C ASP A 271 11.54 14.48 11.98
N GLN A 272 10.34 15.05 11.95
CA GLN A 272 9.38 14.94 13.07
C GLN A 272 8.90 13.50 13.26
N ALA A 273 8.47 12.82 12.20
CA ALA A 273 8.03 11.43 12.26
C ALA A 273 9.10 10.51 12.89
N ARG A 274 10.37 10.69 12.48
CA ARG A 274 11.51 9.91 12.99
C ARG A 274 11.79 10.19 14.45
N ARG A 275 11.77 11.45 14.89
CA ARG A 275 11.93 11.81 16.31
C ARG A 275 10.84 11.22 17.20
N GLU A 276 9.63 11.06 16.65
CA GLU A 276 8.47 10.54 17.40
C GLU A 276 8.31 9.02 17.31
N GLY A 277 9.14 8.34 16.53
CA GLY A 277 9.05 6.89 16.32
C GLY A 277 7.87 6.45 15.45
N ALA A 278 7.27 7.38 14.70
CA ALA A 278 6.19 7.12 13.77
C ALA A 278 6.66 6.26 12.58
N LEU A 279 5.72 5.57 11.94
CA LEU A 279 5.97 4.80 10.72
C LEU A 279 5.57 5.62 9.50
N LEU A 280 6.38 5.58 8.46
CA LEU A 280 6.08 6.17 7.15
C LEU A 280 5.62 5.07 6.19
N ASP A 281 4.39 5.19 5.69
CA ASP A 281 3.79 4.22 4.77
C ASP A 281 3.58 4.84 3.38
N LEU A 282 3.96 4.07 2.35
CA LEU A 282 3.84 4.44 0.95
C LEU A 282 2.59 3.77 0.36
N ASP A 283 1.59 4.60 0.04
CA ASP A 283 0.31 4.20 -0.57
C ASP A 283 0.51 3.42 -1.88
N LYS A 284 0.84 4.11 -2.97
CA LYS A 284 0.92 3.49 -4.29
C LYS A 284 2.32 3.56 -4.86
N HIS A 285 2.66 2.50 -5.57
CA HIS A 285 3.92 2.32 -6.28
C HIS A 285 4.08 3.24 -7.49
N ASN A 286 3.00 3.83 -7.99
CA ASN A 286 2.96 4.59 -9.24
C ASN A 286 2.63 6.08 -9.08
N TRP A 287 2.57 6.61 -7.85
CA TRP A 287 2.40 8.05 -7.70
C TRP A 287 3.64 8.81 -8.17
N PRO A 288 3.48 10.03 -8.74
CA PRO A 288 4.59 10.83 -9.23
C PRO A 288 5.76 11.00 -8.26
N TRP A 289 5.50 11.15 -6.95
CA TRP A 289 6.57 11.28 -5.96
C TRP A 289 6.99 9.97 -5.26
N SER A 290 6.36 8.83 -5.54
CA SER A 290 6.59 7.59 -4.78
C SER A 290 8.04 7.14 -4.80
N LEU A 291 8.66 7.13 -5.99
CA LEU A 291 10.08 6.78 -6.12
C LEU A 291 11.00 7.77 -5.40
N MET A 292 10.63 9.04 -5.31
CA MET A 292 11.39 10.04 -4.56
C MET A 292 11.32 9.76 -3.05
N LEU A 293 10.12 9.45 -2.54
CA LEU A 293 9.89 9.21 -1.13
C LEU A 293 10.74 8.06 -0.58
N VAL A 294 10.94 6.98 -1.35
CA VAL A 294 11.66 5.78 -0.87
C VAL A 294 13.05 6.11 -0.28
N PRO A 295 14.00 6.73 -1.03
CA PRO A 295 15.31 7.09 -0.47
C PRO A 295 15.32 8.37 0.38
N VAL A 296 14.42 9.34 0.13
CA VAL A 296 14.41 10.63 0.86
C VAL A 296 13.77 10.48 2.24
N ALA A 297 12.57 9.89 2.29
CA ALA A 297 11.84 9.66 3.54
C ALA A 297 12.29 8.38 4.26
N LYS A 298 13.03 7.49 3.57
CA LYS A 298 13.39 6.16 4.05
C LYS A 298 12.16 5.41 4.53
N VAL A 299 11.17 5.31 3.65
CA VAL A 299 9.85 4.71 3.92
C VAL A 299 9.99 3.38 4.66
N ASP A 300 9.15 3.14 5.68
CA ASP A 300 9.18 1.92 6.49
C ASP A 300 8.26 0.84 5.92
N LEU A 301 7.11 1.25 5.38
CA LEU A 301 6.01 0.38 4.99
C LEU A 301 5.61 0.60 3.52
N PHE A 302 5.14 -0.46 2.87
CA PHE A 302 4.68 -0.41 1.48
C PHE A 302 3.31 -1.07 1.40
N GLU A 303 2.27 -0.34 1.01
CA GLU A 303 0.92 -0.91 0.88
C GLU A 303 0.83 -1.84 -0.34
N LEU A 304 1.25 -3.08 -0.14
CA LEU A 304 1.20 -4.13 -1.15
C LEU A 304 -0.24 -4.45 -1.56
N SER A 305 -1.18 -4.28 -0.61
CA SER A 305 -2.62 -4.17 -0.88
C SER A 305 -3.10 -2.75 -0.57
N ASN A 306 -2.77 -1.80 -1.45
CA ASN A 306 -3.19 -0.40 -1.34
C ASN A 306 -4.69 -0.19 -1.62
N ASN A 307 -5.12 1.06 -1.46
CA ASN A 307 -6.50 1.47 -1.54
C ASN A 307 -7.14 1.40 -2.96
N SER A 308 -6.41 0.90 -3.97
CA SER A 308 -6.94 0.54 -5.29
C SER A 308 -7.30 -0.93 -5.42
N VAL A 309 -6.94 -1.78 -4.45
CA VAL A 309 -7.28 -3.21 -4.42
C VAL A 309 -8.66 -3.37 -3.78
N TRP A 310 -9.69 -3.46 -4.62
CA TRP A 310 -11.07 -3.40 -4.17
C TRP A 310 -11.74 -4.76 -4.03
N ARG A 311 -12.80 -4.83 -3.23
CA ARG A 311 -13.73 -5.98 -3.28
C ARG A 311 -14.76 -5.82 -4.39
N THR A 312 -15.05 -4.60 -4.81
CA THR A 312 -16.01 -4.27 -5.86
C THR A 312 -15.33 -4.27 -7.23
N ARG A 313 -16.06 -3.87 -8.29
CA ARG A 313 -15.49 -3.70 -9.62
C ARG A 313 -14.27 -2.76 -9.58
N PHE A 314 -13.12 -3.26 -10.03
CA PHE A 314 -11.86 -2.52 -10.12
C PHE A 314 -11.95 -1.35 -11.11
N GLY A 315 -11.34 -0.21 -10.76
CA GLY A 315 -11.48 1.03 -11.53
C GLY A 315 -10.21 1.82 -11.79
N PHE A 316 -9.07 1.39 -11.27
CA PHE A 316 -7.79 2.06 -11.47
C PHE A 316 -6.98 1.36 -12.56
N THR A 317 -7.53 1.32 -13.77
CA THR A 317 -6.94 0.56 -14.88
C THR A 317 -5.73 1.26 -15.49
N GLN A 318 -5.60 2.58 -15.32
CA GLN A 318 -4.52 3.37 -15.90
C GLN A 318 -3.27 3.35 -15.00
N PRO A 319 -2.11 2.86 -15.48
CA PRO A 319 -0.91 2.74 -14.65
C PRO A 319 -0.26 4.09 -14.30
N GLY A 320 -0.59 5.18 -15.01
CA GLY A 320 -0.08 6.53 -14.74
C GLY A 320 1.41 6.76 -15.08
N GLN A 321 2.15 5.70 -15.35
CA GLN A 321 3.56 5.69 -15.75
C GLN A 321 3.83 4.50 -16.69
N ALA A 322 5.04 4.43 -17.27
CA ALA A 322 5.41 3.29 -18.11
C ALA A 322 5.46 2.01 -17.26
N LEU A 323 5.00 0.88 -17.81
CA LEU A 323 5.06 -0.40 -17.10
C LEU A 323 6.50 -0.93 -17.05
N PRO A 324 6.88 -1.68 -16.00
CA PRO A 324 8.17 -2.33 -15.91
C PRO A 324 8.48 -3.22 -17.14
N PRO A 325 9.65 -3.08 -17.77
CA PRO A 325 9.92 -3.78 -19.03
C PRO A 325 10.43 -5.22 -18.86
N TRP A 326 10.61 -5.72 -17.63
CA TRP A 326 11.10 -7.08 -17.35
C TRP A 326 9.99 -8.13 -17.23
N LYS A 327 8.72 -7.72 -17.36
CA LYS A 327 7.57 -8.61 -17.27
C LYS A 327 6.39 -8.05 -18.07
N GLU A 328 5.57 -8.95 -18.61
CA GLU A 328 4.27 -8.60 -19.17
C GLU A 328 3.20 -8.56 -18.08
N PHE A 329 2.40 -7.49 -18.06
CA PHE A 329 1.30 -7.32 -17.13
C PHE A 329 -0.04 -7.54 -17.83
N GLU A 330 -0.95 -8.22 -17.13
CA GLU A 330 -2.29 -8.49 -17.63
C GLU A 330 -3.07 -7.19 -17.87
N GLN A 331 -3.61 -7.05 -19.07
CA GLN A 331 -4.28 -5.84 -19.55
C GLN A 331 -5.61 -6.21 -20.22
N GLU A 332 -6.65 -5.43 -19.97
CA GLU A 332 -7.92 -5.52 -20.71
C GLU A 332 -7.76 -4.97 -22.13
N SER A 333 -6.99 -3.89 -22.25
CA SER A 333 -6.63 -3.25 -23.52
C SER A 333 -5.26 -2.57 -23.39
N PRO A 334 -4.56 -2.20 -24.48
CA PRO A 334 -3.24 -1.57 -24.39
C PRO A 334 -3.26 -0.30 -23.52
N GLY A 335 -2.55 -0.32 -22.40
CA GLY A 335 -2.51 0.77 -21.42
C GLY A 335 -3.56 0.69 -20.31
N GLU A 336 -4.45 -0.31 -20.32
CA GLU A 336 -5.49 -0.54 -19.32
C GLU A 336 -5.26 -1.89 -18.62
N LEU A 337 -4.72 -1.83 -17.40
CA LEU A 337 -4.48 -2.99 -16.55
C LEU A 337 -5.79 -3.62 -16.07
N THR A 338 -5.81 -4.95 -15.99
CA THR A 338 -6.80 -5.66 -15.15
C THR A 338 -6.46 -5.42 -13.66
N GLU A 339 -7.36 -5.82 -12.76
CA GLU A 339 -7.04 -5.83 -11.31
C GLU A 339 -5.80 -6.68 -11.02
N TRP A 340 -5.66 -7.81 -11.71
CA TRP A 340 -4.51 -8.68 -11.57
C TRP A 340 -3.23 -8.01 -12.08
N GLY A 341 -3.29 -7.38 -13.26
CA GLY A 341 -2.17 -6.61 -13.79
C GLY A 341 -1.71 -5.48 -12.85
N TRP A 342 -2.66 -4.82 -12.17
CA TRP A 342 -2.37 -3.80 -11.15
C TRP A 342 -1.66 -4.38 -9.91
N LEU A 343 -2.15 -5.52 -9.41
CA LEU A 343 -1.52 -6.21 -8.28
C LEU A 343 -0.10 -6.65 -8.63
N GLU A 344 0.10 -7.26 -9.80
CA GLU A 344 1.42 -7.67 -10.26
C GLU A 344 2.36 -6.48 -10.43
N PHE A 345 1.87 -5.36 -10.98
CA PHE A 345 2.65 -4.13 -11.09
C PHE A 345 3.13 -3.64 -9.71
N GLY A 346 2.25 -3.66 -8.70
CA GLY A 346 2.62 -3.36 -7.33
C GLY A 346 3.68 -4.31 -6.76
N PHE A 347 3.55 -5.61 -7.00
CA PHE A 347 4.53 -6.61 -6.54
C PHE A 347 5.90 -6.40 -7.19
N GLU A 348 5.95 -6.22 -8.52
CA GLU A 348 7.21 -6.05 -9.24
C GLU A 348 7.93 -4.75 -8.85
N MET A 349 7.19 -3.67 -8.59
CA MET A 349 7.76 -2.44 -8.06
C MET A 349 8.31 -2.63 -6.65
N TYR A 350 7.56 -3.30 -5.77
CA TYR A 350 8.03 -3.64 -4.42
C TYR A 350 9.34 -4.45 -4.49
N TYR A 351 9.38 -5.49 -5.32
CA TYR A 351 10.56 -6.35 -5.48
C TYR A 351 11.77 -5.60 -6.06
N ALA A 352 11.57 -4.73 -7.05
CA ALA A 352 12.65 -3.92 -7.61
C ALA A 352 13.26 -2.97 -6.56
N LEU A 353 12.42 -2.41 -5.68
CA LEU A 353 12.89 -1.56 -4.57
C LEU A 353 13.60 -2.38 -3.48
N LEU A 354 13.10 -3.58 -3.14
CA LEU A 354 13.81 -4.49 -2.25
C LEU A 354 15.18 -4.90 -2.81
N ASN A 355 15.25 -5.19 -4.12
CA ASN A 355 16.49 -5.52 -4.82
C ASN A 355 17.49 -4.35 -4.83
N CYS A 356 17.02 -3.10 -4.72
CA CYS A 356 17.85 -1.92 -4.54
C CYS A 356 18.41 -1.78 -3.10
N GLY A 357 18.00 -2.65 -2.18
CA GLY A 357 18.44 -2.66 -0.78
C GLY A 357 17.54 -1.86 0.18
N PHE A 358 16.41 -1.32 -0.29
CA PHE A 358 15.44 -0.67 0.58
C PHE A 358 14.67 -1.72 1.38
N ARG A 359 14.72 -1.65 2.72
CA ARG A 359 14.03 -2.59 3.60
C ARG A 359 12.68 -2.03 4.00
N MET A 360 11.64 -2.39 3.26
CA MET A 360 10.26 -1.97 3.51
C MET A 360 9.39 -3.19 3.81
N SER A 361 8.52 -3.07 4.80
CA SER A 361 7.60 -4.13 5.20
C SER A 361 6.26 -4.00 4.45
N PRO A 362 5.67 -5.10 3.95
CA PRO A 362 4.41 -5.00 3.23
C PRO A 362 3.23 -4.78 4.19
N THR A 363 2.32 -3.89 3.80
CA THR A 363 1.10 -3.52 4.55
C THR A 363 -0.13 -3.51 3.64
N ALA A 364 -1.27 -3.12 4.21
CA ALA A 364 -2.54 -3.05 3.51
C ALA A 364 -3.41 -1.93 4.06
N GLY A 365 -4.04 -1.21 3.15
CA GLY A 365 -4.90 -0.07 3.45
C GLY A 365 -6.04 0.02 2.45
N THR A 366 -7.30 0.05 2.90
CA THR A 366 -8.46 0.07 2.00
C THR A 366 -8.96 1.47 1.71
N ALA A 367 -8.58 2.45 2.54
CA ALA A 367 -9.24 3.75 2.66
C ALA A 367 -10.76 3.65 2.87
N SER A 368 -11.23 2.64 3.63
CA SER A 368 -12.64 2.50 3.98
C SER A 368 -13.17 3.80 4.59
N GLY A 369 -14.30 4.29 4.11
CA GLY A 369 -14.85 5.62 4.41
C GLY A 369 -14.77 6.62 3.25
N VAL A 370 -13.92 6.38 2.25
CA VAL A 370 -13.87 7.16 1.00
C VAL A 370 -13.91 6.29 -0.27
N HIS A 371 -13.60 5.00 -0.17
CA HIS A 371 -13.73 4.01 -1.26
C HIS A 371 -14.81 2.97 -0.98
N PRO A 372 -15.40 2.33 -2.01
CA PRO A 372 -16.43 1.28 -1.85
C PRO A 372 -15.81 -0.06 -1.42
N VAL A 373 -15.15 -0.07 -0.25
CA VAL A 373 -14.46 -1.24 0.29
C VAL A 373 -14.73 -1.35 1.80
N PRO A 374 -15.07 -2.55 2.33
CA PRO A 374 -15.23 -2.74 3.75
C PRO A 374 -13.87 -2.67 4.45
N LEU A 375 -13.88 -2.19 5.70
CA LEU A 375 -12.68 -2.15 6.53
C LEU A 375 -12.05 -3.56 6.61
N GLY A 376 -10.73 -3.62 6.52
CA GLY A 376 -9.96 -4.86 6.59
C GLY A 376 -10.19 -5.80 5.40
N HIS A 377 -10.70 -5.33 4.26
CA HIS A 377 -10.76 -6.15 3.05
C HIS A 377 -9.36 -6.62 2.62
N GLY A 378 -8.43 -5.68 2.48
CA GLY A 378 -7.01 -5.92 2.55
C GLY A 378 -6.54 -5.69 3.99
N ARG A 379 -5.79 -6.61 4.55
CA ARG A 379 -5.25 -6.49 5.92
C ARG A 379 -3.87 -7.12 6.02
N VAL A 380 -3.09 -6.66 6.99
CA VAL A 380 -1.82 -7.27 7.38
C VAL A 380 -2.00 -8.03 8.69
N TYR A 381 -1.55 -9.28 8.77
CA TYR A 381 -1.42 -9.99 10.04
C TYR A 381 0.01 -9.90 10.52
N VAL A 382 0.21 -9.62 11.80
CA VAL A 382 1.54 -9.52 12.44
C VAL A 382 1.63 -10.53 13.57
N GLN A 383 2.77 -11.21 13.68
CA GLN A 383 3.03 -12.19 14.73
C GLN A 383 3.57 -11.52 16.00
N THR A 384 2.91 -11.71 17.16
CA THR A 384 3.26 -11.04 18.43
C THR A 384 3.69 -11.98 19.57
N GLY A 385 3.89 -13.27 19.31
CA GLY A 385 4.16 -14.31 20.30
C GLY A 385 2.90 -15.09 20.66
N ASP A 386 2.69 -15.42 21.94
CA ASP A 386 1.56 -16.26 22.39
C ASP A 386 0.25 -15.48 22.59
N ARG A 387 0.32 -14.15 22.69
CA ARG A 387 -0.83 -13.28 22.95
C ARG A 387 -0.66 -11.93 22.27
N PHE A 388 -1.76 -11.18 22.19
CA PHE A 388 -1.72 -9.82 21.66
C PHE A 388 -0.88 -8.93 22.58
N ASP A 389 0.03 -8.19 21.95
CA ASP A 389 0.83 -7.16 22.58
C ASP A 389 1.06 -6.07 21.53
N LEU A 390 0.64 -4.84 21.84
CA LEU A 390 0.66 -3.74 20.88
C LEU A 390 2.09 -3.30 20.52
N GLU A 391 3.02 -3.34 21.46
CA GLU A 391 4.42 -2.96 21.20
C GLU A 391 5.08 -4.01 20.31
N ALA A 392 4.87 -5.29 20.59
CA ALA A 392 5.32 -6.39 19.74
C ALA A 392 4.65 -6.36 18.36
N TRP A 393 3.38 -5.93 18.27
CA TRP A 393 2.69 -5.74 17.00
C TRP A 393 3.32 -4.62 16.18
N LEU A 394 3.63 -3.47 16.77
CA LEU A 394 4.28 -2.35 16.08
C LEU A 394 5.72 -2.68 15.66
N ASP A 395 6.51 -3.35 16.51
CA ASP A 395 7.84 -3.85 16.16
C ASP A 395 7.78 -4.91 15.05
N GLY A 396 6.84 -5.85 15.17
CA GLY A 396 6.60 -6.89 14.17
C GLY A 396 6.22 -6.31 12.81
N LEU A 397 5.34 -5.30 12.77
CA LEU A 397 4.97 -4.60 11.55
C LEU A 397 6.19 -3.90 10.93
N ARG A 398 6.95 -3.15 11.73
CA ARG A 398 8.16 -2.44 11.27
C ARG A 398 9.18 -3.41 10.65
N ARG A 399 9.36 -4.59 11.23
CA ARG A 399 10.31 -5.62 10.77
C ARG A 399 9.79 -6.50 9.64
N GLY A 400 8.49 -6.48 9.34
CA GLY A 400 7.89 -7.37 8.35
C GLY A 400 7.66 -8.79 8.86
N ARG A 401 7.48 -8.94 10.19
CA ARG A 401 7.03 -10.20 10.82
C ARG A 401 5.54 -10.40 10.59
N SER A 402 5.18 -10.40 9.32
CA SER A 402 3.82 -10.19 8.87
C SER A 402 3.49 -11.01 7.63
N PHE A 403 2.22 -11.05 7.27
CA PHE A 403 1.76 -11.33 5.91
C PHE A 403 0.58 -10.43 5.58
N VAL A 404 0.49 -10.00 4.32
CA VAL A 404 -0.64 -9.24 3.77
C VAL A 404 -1.60 -10.21 3.10
N THR A 405 -2.90 -9.99 3.23
CA THR A 405 -3.93 -10.81 2.57
C THR A 405 -5.18 -10.05 2.18
N THR A 406 -5.82 -10.52 1.10
CA THR A 406 -7.20 -10.18 0.71
C THR A 406 -8.16 -11.37 0.81
N GLY A 407 -7.71 -12.54 1.25
CA GLY A 407 -8.52 -13.75 1.33
C GLY A 407 -7.82 -14.92 2.05
N PRO A 408 -6.86 -15.60 1.41
CA PRO A 408 -6.18 -16.75 2.00
C PRO A 408 -5.31 -16.35 3.21
N MET A 409 -5.27 -17.19 4.24
CA MET A 409 -4.33 -17.07 5.36
C MET A 409 -3.06 -17.82 5.01
N LEU A 410 -1.89 -17.17 5.14
CA LEU A 410 -0.59 -17.76 4.81
C LEU A 410 0.34 -17.61 6.00
N THR A 411 0.73 -18.73 6.61
CA THR A 411 1.81 -18.77 7.59
C THR A 411 2.98 -19.52 7.01
N ALA A 412 4.20 -19.03 7.24
CA ALA A 412 5.39 -19.71 6.76
C ALA A 412 6.62 -19.38 7.59
N ARG A 413 7.61 -20.27 7.54
CA ARG A 413 8.92 -20.14 8.19
C ARG A 413 10.03 -20.55 7.23
N ILE A 414 11.21 -19.96 7.41
CA ILE A 414 12.47 -20.47 6.90
C ILE A 414 13.30 -20.90 8.10
N GLY A 415 13.65 -22.18 8.17
CA GLY A 415 14.12 -22.79 9.42
C GLY A 415 13.07 -22.65 10.52
N ASP A 416 13.45 -22.04 11.65
CA ASP A 416 12.57 -21.70 12.77
C ASP A 416 12.13 -20.22 12.75
N GLN A 417 12.54 -19.44 11.76
CA GLN A 417 12.36 -17.99 11.73
C GLN A 417 11.13 -17.57 10.93
N TRP A 418 10.39 -16.62 11.50
CA TRP A 418 9.30 -15.90 10.85
C TRP A 418 9.81 -14.91 9.79
N PRO A 419 8.96 -14.47 8.83
CA PRO A 419 9.32 -13.39 7.92
C PRO A 419 9.78 -12.15 8.70
N GLY A 420 10.57 -11.28 8.07
CA GLY A 420 11.22 -10.14 8.71
C GLY A 420 12.51 -10.47 9.45
N HIS A 421 12.88 -11.74 9.55
CA HIS A 421 14.18 -12.15 10.08
C HIS A 421 15.31 -11.84 9.09
N VAL A 422 16.49 -11.51 9.64
CA VAL A 422 17.72 -11.29 8.89
C VAL A 422 18.71 -12.40 9.25
N PHE A 423 19.01 -13.26 8.29
CA PHE A 423 20.09 -14.24 8.38
C PHE A 423 21.39 -13.57 7.99
N GLU A 424 22.33 -13.45 8.93
CA GLU A 424 23.72 -13.10 8.63
C GLU A 424 24.43 -14.35 8.13
N VAL A 425 24.90 -14.35 6.88
CA VAL A 425 25.43 -15.53 6.19
C VAL A 425 26.94 -15.38 5.97
N GLY A 426 27.71 -16.16 6.71
CA GLY A 426 29.16 -16.30 6.57
C GLY A 426 29.58 -17.25 5.44
N ALA A 427 30.88 -17.26 5.13
CA ALA A 427 31.44 -18.09 4.07
C ALA A 427 31.25 -19.61 4.29
N ASP A 428 31.26 -20.02 5.56
CA ASP A 428 31.14 -21.42 5.99
C ASP A 428 29.70 -21.86 6.29
N ASP A 429 28.73 -20.94 6.20
CA ASP A 429 27.35 -21.22 6.55
C ASP A 429 26.65 -22.08 5.48
N PRO A 430 25.62 -22.85 5.88
CA PRO A 430 24.77 -23.57 4.94
C PRO A 430 24.16 -22.60 3.92
N LYS A 431 24.31 -22.96 2.64
CA LYS A 431 23.77 -22.18 1.52
C LYS A 431 22.37 -22.62 1.12
N GLU A 432 21.86 -23.70 1.73
CA GLU A 432 20.52 -24.23 1.50
C GLU A 432 19.60 -23.94 2.68
N TYR A 433 18.44 -23.35 2.39
CA TYR A 433 17.47 -22.94 3.38
C TYR A 433 16.15 -23.64 3.12
N ARG A 434 15.60 -24.27 4.17
CA ARG A 434 14.32 -24.98 4.11
C ARG A 434 13.20 -24.07 4.54
N TRP A 435 12.11 -24.08 3.78
CA TRP A 435 10.89 -23.40 4.11
C TRP A 435 9.75 -24.38 4.39
N ALA A 436 8.81 -23.96 5.24
CA ALA A 436 7.56 -24.64 5.50
C ALA A 436 6.43 -23.61 5.47
N ALA A 437 5.29 -23.97 4.89
CA ALA A 437 4.14 -23.09 4.79
C ALA A 437 2.83 -23.84 5.02
N GLU A 438 1.86 -23.13 5.60
CA GLU A 438 0.46 -23.52 5.66
C GLU A 438 -0.40 -22.42 5.05
N VAL A 439 -1.33 -22.84 4.20
CA VAL A 439 -2.36 -21.98 3.61
C VAL A 439 -3.73 -22.51 3.99
N VAL A 440 -4.58 -21.62 4.52
CA VAL A 440 -6.00 -21.89 4.77
C VAL A 440 -6.82 -20.82 4.07
N SER A 441 -7.78 -21.21 3.23
CA SER A 441 -8.55 -20.27 2.41
C SER A 441 -10.03 -20.67 2.35
N PRO A 442 -10.98 -19.71 2.35
CA PRO A 442 -12.38 -20.02 2.10
C PRO A 442 -12.60 -20.59 0.68
N ASP A 443 -11.72 -20.22 -0.25
CA ASP A 443 -11.77 -20.56 -1.67
C ASP A 443 -10.63 -21.51 -2.06
N PRO A 444 -10.73 -22.23 -3.21
CA PRO A 444 -9.67 -23.12 -3.67
C PRO A 444 -8.33 -22.40 -3.75
N ILE A 445 -7.25 -23.07 -3.31
CA ILE A 445 -5.89 -22.52 -3.37
C ILE A 445 -5.31 -22.88 -4.73
N SER A 446 -5.04 -21.89 -5.58
CA SER A 446 -4.60 -22.13 -6.96
C SER A 446 -3.08 -22.26 -7.08
N ARG A 447 -2.31 -21.62 -6.19
CA ARG A 447 -0.84 -21.64 -6.24
C ARG A 447 -0.20 -21.24 -4.94
N VAL A 448 0.98 -21.80 -4.66
CA VAL A 448 1.92 -21.29 -3.65
C VAL A 448 3.29 -21.13 -4.31
N GLU A 449 3.91 -19.97 -4.14
CA GLU A 449 5.20 -19.65 -4.76
C GLU A 449 6.22 -19.20 -3.72
N LEU A 450 7.44 -19.71 -3.85
CA LEU A 450 8.62 -19.11 -3.23
C LEU A 450 9.21 -18.11 -4.23
N VAL A 451 9.33 -16.87 -3.79
CA VAL A 451 9.97 -15.79 -4.55
C VAL A 451 11.30 -15.45 -3.90
N VAL A 452 12.36 -15.36 -4.70
CA VAL A 452 13.70 -14.89 -4.26
C VAL A 452 14.14 -13.77 -5.19
N ASN A 453 14.43 -12.59 -4.64
CA ASN A 453 14.82 -11.40 -5.42
C ASN A 453 13.86 -11.04 -6.58
N GLY A 454 12.58 -11.35 -6.41
CA GLY A 454 11.52 -11.10 -7.40
C GLY A 454 11.33 -12.22 -8.42
N GLN A 455 12.16 -13.27 -8.39
CA GLN A 455 12.04 -14.43 -9.28
C GLN A 455 11.33 -15.59 -8.58
N VAL A 456 10.48 -16.32 -9.30
CA VAL A 456 9.79 -17.50 -8.76
C VAL A 456 10.75 -18.69 -8.79
N GLU A 457 11.32 -19.05 -7.63
CA GLU A 457 12.25 -20.17 -7.48
C GLU A 457 11.54 -21.52 -7.35
N ALA A 458 10.32 -21.51 -6.81
CA ALA A 458 9.47 -22.69 -6.74
C ALA A 458 8.01 -22.28 -6.89
N SER A 459 7.25 -23.06 -7.66
CA SER A 459 5.80 -22.90 -7.82
C SER A 459 5.13 -24.25 -7.58
N VAL A 460 4.18 -24.26 -6.66
CA VAL A 460 3.42 -25.45 -6.26
C VAL A 460 1.97 -25.23 -6.63
N THR A 461 1.40 -26.18 -7.38
CA THR A 461 -0.05 -26.33 -7.54
C THR A 461 -0.57 -27.16 -6.37
N PRO A 462 -1.30 -26.58 -5.40
CA PRO A 462 -1.61 -27.26 -4.15
C PRO A 462 -2.67 -28.36 -4.32
N GLU A 463 -2.37 -29.57 -3.84
CA GLU A 463 -3.39 -30.59 -3.58
C GLU A 463 -4.09 -30.28 -2.23
N ALA A 464 -4.94 -29.25 -2.24
CA ALA A 464 -5.62 -28.78 -1.02
C ALA A 464 -6.74 -29.73 -0.59
N THR A 465 -6.92 -29.86 0.73
CA THR A 465 -8.00 -30.68 1.34
C THR A 465 -9.08 -29.79 1.94
N ARG A 466 -10.34 -30.27 1.94
CA ARG A 466 -11.45 -29.59 2.62
C ARG A 466 -11.38 -29.86 4.12
N THR A 467 -11.39 -28.80 4.92
CA THR A 467 -11.49 -28.85 6.38
C THR A 467 -12.92 -29.17 6.82
N LYS A 468 -13.11 -29.58 8.08
CA LYS A 468 -14.45 -29.77 8.66
C LYS A 468 -15.30 -28.50 8.64
N ALA A 469 -14.66 -27.34 8.77
CA ALA A 469 -15.28 -26.03 8.71
C ALA A 469 -15.63 -25.57 7.28
N GLY A 470 -15.28 -26.35 6.24
CA GLY A 470 -15.61 -26.05 4.85
C GLY A 470 -14.54 -25.26 4.09
N ALA A 471 -13.50 -24.72 4.74
CA ALA A 471 -12.36 -24.09 4.05
C ALA A 471 -11.43 -25.11 3.38
N TRP A 472 -10.56 -24.63 2.50
CA TRP A 472 -9.45 -25.38 1.92
C TRP A 472 -8.18 -25.20 2.75
N ARG A 473 -7.42 -26.28 2.93
CA ARG A 473 -6.12 -26.27 3.60
C ARG A 473 -5.07 -26.98 2.76
N TRP A 474 -3.89 -26.39 2.71
CA TRP A 474 -2.67 -27.01 2.22
C TRP A 474 -1.51 -26.70 3.15
N SER A 475 -0.62 -27.68 3.33
CA SER A 475 0.65 -27.49 4.03
C SER A 475 1.76 -28.14 3.20
N GLY A 476 2.92 -27.51 3.15
CA GLY A 476 4.04 -28.04 2.38
C GLY A 476 5.38 -27.47 2.81
N THR A 477 6.43 -28.09 2.27
CA THR A 477 7.82 -27.72 2.56
C THR A 477 8.63 -27.73 1.27
N GLY A 478 9.71 -26.97 1.25
CA GLY A 478 10.72 -27.03 0.20
C GLY A 478 12.04 -26.44 0.65
N SER A 479 12.95 -26.24 -0.29
CA SER A 479 14.21 -25.54 -0.04
C SER A 479 14.61 -24.69 -1.24
N PHE A 480 15.52 -23.75 -1.00
CA PHE A 480 16.23 -23.02 -2.06
C PHE A 480 17.68 -22.82 -1.63
N ARG A 481 18.53 -22.44 -2.59
CA ARG A 481 19.95 -22.24 -2.37
C ARG A 481 20.41 -20.82 -2.73
N LEU A 482 21.25 -20.23 -1.89
CA LEU A 482 21.82 -18.88 -2.07
C LEU A 482 22.92 -18.81 -3.16
N ASP A 483 23.53 -19.94 -3.51
CA ASP A 483 24.65 -20.05 -4.45
C ASP A 483 24.25 -20.49 -5.87
N ARG A 484 22.96 -20.52 -6.16
CA ARG A 484 22.46 -20.82 -7.50
C ARG A 484 22.67 -19.60 -8.41
N PRO A 485 23.01 -19.77 -9.71
CA PRO A 485 23.11 -18.65 -10.63
C PRO A 485 21.78 -17.92 -10.66
N ARG A 486 21.82 -16.59 -10.54
CA ARG A 486 20.64 -15.77 -10.77
C ARG A 486 20.30 -15.89 -12.25
N GLY A 487 19.12 -16.43 -12.57
CA GLY A 487 18.58 -16.30 -13.92
C GLY A 487 18.51 -14.83 -14.30
N ASP A 488 18.93 -14.49 -15.50
CA ASP A 488 18.99 -13.15 -16.07
C ASP A 488 17.60 -12.59 -16.45
N GLY A 489 16.58 -12.89 -15.64
CA GLY A 489 15.20 -12.43 -15.85
C GLY A 489 14.52 -12.99 -17.09
N GLY A 490 15.10 -13.98 -17.77
CA GLY A 490 14.47 -14.75 -18.83
C GLY A 490 13.57 -15.85 -18.27
N ALA A 491 12.47 -16.15 -18.98
CA ALA A 491 11.40 -17.09 -18.65
C ALA A 491 11.84 -18.32 -17.82
N ALA A 492 11.02 -18.65 -16.81
CA ALA A 492 11.18 -19.78 -15.90
C ALA A 492 11.69 -21.05 -16.62
N GLU A 493 12.93 -21.45 -16.33
CA GLU A 493 13.34 -22.82 -16.64
C GLU A 493 12.57 -23.80 -15.74
N PRO A 494 12.10 -24.94 -16.28
CA PRO A 494 11.36 -25.91 -15.49
C PRO A 494 12.19 -26.43 -14.32
N ALA A 495 11.54 -26.53 -13.15
CA ALA A 495 12.12 -27.13 -11.96
C ALA A 495 12.60 -28.56 -12.26
N GLY A 496 13.91 -28.80 -12.18
CA GLY A 496 14.44 -30.18 -12.18
C GLY A 496 15.81 -30.43 -12.82
N GLN A 497 16.44 -29.49 -13.51
CA GLN A 497 17.79 -29.69 -14.06
C GLN A 497 18.66 -28.46 -13.77
N GLY A 498 19.43 -28.50 -12.68
CA GLY A 498 20.29 -27.38 -12.28
C GLY A 498 21.59 -27.35 -13.09
N ALA A 499 21.84 -26.24 -13.77
CA ALA A 499 23.22 -25.81 -14.03
C ALA A 499 23.94 -25.65 -12.68
N ALA A 500 25.17 -26.15 -12.58
CA ALA A 500 25.99 -25.96 -11.38
C ALA A 500 26.21 -24.46 -11.16
N GLY A 501 25.91 -23.98 -9.94
CA GLY A 501 26.16 -22.60 -9.55
C GLY A 501 27.63 -22.23 -9.58
N ASP A 502 27.94 -20.93 -9.62
CA ASP A 502 29.31 -20.44 -9.41
C ASP A 502 29.80 -20.68 -7.96
N GLY A 503 28.90 -21.14 -7.09
CA GLY A 503 29.18 -21.47 -5.70
C GLY A 503 29.25 -20.25 -4.79
N VAL A 504 29.01 -19.03 -5.29
CA VAL A 504 29.14 -17.78 -4.55
C VAL A 504 27.79 -17.36 -3.98
N ALA A 505 27.68 -17.37 -2.66
CA ALA A 505 26.52 -16.82 -1.97
C ALA A 505 26.50 -15.30 -2.12
N ARG A 506 25.32 -14.74 -2.35
CA ARG A 506 25.10 -13.29 -2.48
C ARG A 506 23.90 -12.89 -1.65
N SER A 507 23.89 -11.65 -1.14
CA SER A 507 22.74 -11.19 -0.36
C SER A 507 21.46 -11.29 -1.18
N CYS A 508 20.39 -11.77 -0.57
CA CYS A 508 19.09 -11.90 -1.20
C CYS A 508 17.96 -11.65 -0.19
N TRP A 509 16.74 -11.64 -0.68
CA TRP A 509 15.55 -11.79 0.15
C TRP A 509 14.65 -12.87 -0.44
N ALA A 510 13.86 -13.50 0.42
CA ALA A 510 12.86 -14.49 0.03
C ALA A 510 11.47 -14.13 0.58
N ALA A 511 10.42 -14.51 -0.13
CA ALA A 511 9.03 -14.39 0.31
C ALA A 511 8.23 -15.60 -0.14
N LEU A 512 7.13 -15.90 0.57
CA LEU A 512 6.11 -16.80 0.06
C LEU A 512 4.85 -16.02 -0.29
N ARG A 513 4.19 -16.43 -1.37
CA ARG A 513 2.91 -15.87 -1.80
C ARG A 513 1.98 -16.94 -2.31
N THR A 514 0.68 -16.68 -2.26
CA THR A 514 -0.37 -17.62 -2.66
C THR A 514 -1.57 -16.88 -3.21
N TRP A 515 -2.34 -17.57 -4.04
CA TRP A 515 -3.58 -17.05 -4.60
C TRP A 515 -4.72 -18.06 -4.48
N SER A 516 -5.93 -17.50 -4.43
CA SER A 516 -7.19 -18.22 -4.59
C SER A 516 -7.99 -17.58 -5.72
N ASP A 517 -8.33 -18.38 -6.72
CA ASP A 517 -9.15 -17.96 -7.85
C ASP A 517 -10.63 -17.95 -7.41
N GLN A 518 -11.32 -16.85 -7.72
CA GLN A 518 -12.70 -16.63 -7.34
C GLN A 518 -13.64 -17.02 -8.50
N PRO A 519 -14.90 -17.41 -8.20
CA PRO A 519 -15.89 -17.74 -9.24
C PRO A 519 -16.17 -16.62 -10.24
N ASP A 520 -15.94 -15.36 -9.85
CA ASP A 520 -16.12 -14.17 -10.70
C ASP A 520 -14.88 -13.84 -11.55
N GLY A 521 -13.88 -14.73 -11.57
CA GLY A 521 -12.64 -14.58 -12.34
C GLY A 521 -11.56 -13.74 -11.64
N ARG A 522 -11.86 -13.16 -10.48
CA ARG A 522 -10.91 -12.35 -9.71
C ARG A 522 -10.01 -13.23 -8.86
N LYS A 523 -8.95 -12.64 -8.31
CA LYS A 523 -7.99 -13.35 -7.45
C LYS A 523 -7.93 -12.71 -6.08
N ARG A 524 -7.85 -13.55 -5.05
CA ARG A 524 -7.43 -13.15 -3.70
C ARG A 524 -6.03 -13.66 -3.48
N PHE A 525 -5.24 -12.93 -2.71
CA PHE A 525 -3.85 -13.27 -2.48
C PHE A 525 -3.46 -13.19 -1.02
N ALA A 526 -2.36 -13.85 -0.69
CA ALA A 526 -1.54 -13.51 0.46
C ALA A 526 -0.06 -13.48 0.10
N HIS A 527 0.70 -12.65 0.80
CA HIS A 527 2.14 -12.45 0.60
C HIS A 527 2.80 -12.20 1.96
N THR A 528 3.83 -12.98 2.31
CA THR A 528 4.56 -12.79 3.57
C THR A 528 5.37 -11.48 3.54
N GLY A 529 5.78 -10.97 4.69
CA GLY A 529 7.01 -10.16 4.73
C GLY A 529 8.20 -10.96 4.20
N VAL A 530 9.34 -10.32 4.03
CA VAL A 530 10.50 -10.98 3.43
C VAL A 530 11.48 -11.46 4.51
N TRP A 531 12.10 -12.61 4.28
CA TRP A 531 13.33 -12.98 4.98
C TRP A 531 14.51 -12.36 4.24
N HIS A 532 15.47 -11.80 4.97
CA HIS A 532 16.70 -11.28 4.40
C HIS A 532 17.85 -12.25 4.66
N PHE A 533 18.74 -12.38 3.69
CA PHE A 533 19.98 -13.15 3.79
C PHE A 533 21.10 -12.20 3.45
N ASP A 534 21.80 -11.70 4.46
CA ASP A 534 22.87 -10.74 4.33
C ASP A 534 24.21 -11.48 4.24
N VAL A 535 24.86 -11.41 3.09
CA VAL A 535 26.21 -11.94 2.87
C VAL A 535 27.18 -10.76 2.91
N ALA A 536 28.17 -10.84 3.81
CA ALA A 536 29.17 -9.80 3.99
C ALA A 536 29.83 -9.41 2.65
N GLU A 537 29.96 -8.09 2.42
CA GLU A 537 30.58 -7.50 1.22
C GLU A 537 29.88 -7.83 -0.12
N GLN A 538 28.72 -8.51 -0.08
CA GLN A 538 27.94 -8.89 -1.26
C GLN A 538 26.54 -8.27 -1.17
N PRO A 539 26.40 -6.92 -1.23
CA PRO A 539 25.10 -6.27 -1.04
C PRO A 539 24.08 -6.70 -2.11
N LEU A 540 22.80 -6.53 -1.79
CA LEU A 540 21.73 -6.66 -2.77
C LEU A 540 22.00 -5.75 -3.98
N ALA A 541 21.79 -6.33 -5.16
CA ALA A 541 21.99 -5.66 -6.44
C ALA A 541 20.78 -5.98 -7.33
N PRO A 542 20.06 -4.97 -7.83
CA PRO A 542 18.95 -5.17 -8.74
C PRO A 542 19.43 -5.61 -10.11
N ALA A 543 18.54 -6.22 -10.89
CA ALA A 543 18.81 -6.44 -12.30
C ALA A 543 19.02 -5.10 -13.00
N ARG A 544 19.90 -5.05 -14.01
CA ARG A 544 20.22 -3.81 -14.72
C ARG A 544 18.96 -3.11 -15.26
N GLN A 545 18.07 -3.87 -15.87
CA GLN A 545 16.80 -3.37 -16.40
C GLN A 545 15.89 -2.77 -15.32
N GLN A 546 15.90 -3.31 -14.09
CA GLN A 546 15.14 -2.77 -12.97
C GLN A 546 15.64 -1.39 -12.57
N ILE A 547 16.94 -1.25 -12.33
CA ILE A 547 17.50 0.03 -11.89
C ILE A 547 17.47 1.09 -12.98
N ASP A 548 17.69 0.71 -14.25
CA ASP A 548 17.57 1.62 -15.39
C ASP A 548 16.15 2.19 -15.48
N TYR A 549 15.13 1.34 -15.36
CA TYR A 549 13.73 1.76 -15.33
C TYR A 549 13.42 2.69 -14.15
N LEU A 550 13.86 2.36 -12.92
CA LEU A 550 13.59 3.20 -11.74
C LEU A 550 14.20 4.59 -11.88
N VAL A 551 15.43 4.66 -12.40
CA VAL A 551 16.11 5.92 -12.72
C VAL A 551 15.33 6.71 -13.77
N GLU A 552 14.91 6.07 -14.86
CA GLU A 552 14.15 6.70 -15.94
C GLU A 552 12.80 7.25 -15.44
N GLN A 553 12.06 6.47 -14.64
CA GLN A 553 10.77 6.92 -14.08
C GLN A 553 10.97 8.12 -13.15
N LEU A 554 12.02 8.12 -12.32
CA LEU A 554 12.32 9.22 -11.42
C LEU A 554 12.78 10.48 -12.18
N GLU A 555 13.57 10.33 -13.24
CA GLU A 555 13.97 11.45 -14.11
C GLU A 555 12.77 12.04 -14.85
N THR A 556 11.90 11.19 -15.39
CA THR A 556 10.64 11.59 -16.02
C THR A 556 9.75 12.35 -15.04
N SER A 557 9.63 11.86 -13.80
CA SER A 557 8.86 12.55 -12.77
C SER A 557 9.48 13.89 -12.40
N LEU A 558 10.80 13.94 -12.14
CA LEU A 558 11.53 15.18 -11.85
C LEU A 558 11.31 16.23 -12.93
N GLU A 559 11.39 15.85 -14.20
CA GLU A 559 11.18 16.78 -15.31
C GLU A 559 9.75 17.34 -15.32
N LYS A 560 8.73 16.48 -15.12
CA LYS A 560 7.33 16.92 -14.99
C LYS A 560 7.11 17.91 -13.84
N GLN A 561 7.96 17.88 -12.81
CA GLN A 561 7.86 18.75 -11.64
C GLN A 561 8.58 20.08 -11.79
N ARG A 562 9.47 20.23 -12.79
CA ARG A 562 10.20 21.48 -13.01
C ARG A 562 9.26 22.62 -13.34
N GLY A 563 9.50 23.79 -12.73
CA GLY A 563 8.63 24.96 -12.87
C GLY A 563 7.27 24.86 -12.17
N ILE A 564 7.02 23.76 -11.45
CA ILE A 564 5.81 23.57 -10.63
C ILE A 564 6.18 23.52 -9.16
N LEU A 565 7.14 22.67 -8.80
CA LEU A 565 7.56 22.50 -7.42
C LEU A 565 8.59 23.56 -6.99
N PRO A 566 8.61 23.95 -5.70
CA PRO A 566 9.64 24.84 -5.16
C PRO A 566 11.02 24.17 -5.22
N ALA A 567 12.08 24.99 -5.22
CA ALA A 567 13.47 24.50 -5.35
C ALA A 567 13.85 23.45 -4.29
N ALA A 568 13.41 23.62 -3.05
CA ALA A 568 13.67 22.65 -1.98
C ALA A 568 13.02 21.28 -2.24
N ALA A 569 11.81 21.26 -2.82
CA ALA A 569 11.15 20.01 -3.20
C ALA A 569 11.83 19.35 -4.40
N LEU A 570 12.26 20.13 -5.41
CA LEU A 570 13.03 19.61 -6.54
C LEU A 570 14.37 19.02 -6.09
N ALA A 571 14.99 19.59 -5.05
CA ALA A 571 16.22 19.04 -4.47
C ALA A 571 16.03 17.63 -3.89
N GLU A 572 14.85 17.29 -3.35
CA GLU A 572 14.56 15.94 -2.86
C GLU A 572 14.46 14.92 -4.01
N PHE A 573 13.86 15.30 -5.14
CA PHE A 573 13.89 14.47 -6.35
C PHE A 573 15.32 14.27 -6.88
N VAL A 574 16.15 15.31 -6.83
CA VAL A 574 17.58 15.23 -7.22
C VAL A 574 18.35 14.30 -6.26
N GLN A 575 18.09 14.38 -4.96
CA GLN A 575 18.66 13.49 -3.94
C GLN A 575 18.26 12.04 -4.20
N ALA A 576 16.97 11.77 -4.44
CA ALA A 576 16.50 10.44 -4.78
C ALA A 576 17.17 9.90 -6.05
N ARG A 577 17.29 10.74 -7.08
CA ARG A 577 17.95 10.36 -8.34
C ARG A 577 19.41 9.99 -8.13
N ALA A 578 20.13 10.74 -7.28
CA ALA A 578 21.51 10.41 -6.92
C ALA A 578 21.59 9.03 -6.26
N ALA A 579 20.70 8.74 -5.29
CA ALA A 579 20.67 7.44 -4.63
C ALA A 579 20.46 6.25 -5.60
N PHE A 580 19.54 6.39 -6.56
CA PHE A 580 19.33 5.36 -7.58
C PHE A 580 20.48 5.27 -8.60
N ARG A 581 21.05 6.41 -9.03
CA ARG A 581 22.23 6.43 -9.92
C ARG A 581 23.45 5.79 -9.25
N ASP A 582 23.62 5.94 -7.94
CA ASP A 582 24.70 5.25 -7.20
C ASP A 582 24.51 3.73 -7.21
N ILE A 583 23.27 3.24 -7.07
CA ILE A 583 22.95 1.81 -7.22
C ILE A 583 23.22 1.36 -8.66
N GLN A 584 22.77 2.14 -9.65
CA GLN A 584 22.94 1.84 -11.08
C GLN A 584 24.42 1.70 -11.44
N ALA A 585 25.27 2.62 -10.98
CA ALA A 585 26.69 2.59 -11.25
C ALA A 585 27.35 1.33 -10.65
N ARG A 586 27.00 0.95 -9.40
CA ARG A 586 27.46 -0.32 -8.80
C ARG A 586 27.08 -1.55 -9.62
N VAL A 587 25.84 -1.60 -10.11
CA VAL A 587 25.34 -2.71 -10.96
C VAL A 587 26.05 -2.74 -12.33
N SER A 588 26.41 -1.57 -12.85
CA SER A 588 27.08 -1.44 -14.15
C SER A 588 28.56 -1.83 -14.11
N GLY A 589 29.12 -2.08 -12.92
CA GLY A 589 30.58 -2.14 -12.75
C GLY A 589 31.27 -0.80 -13.00
N GLU A 590 30.51 0.30 -13.05
CA GLU A 590 31.06 1.65 -13.04
C GLU A 590 31.59 1.90 -11.62
N ASP A 591 32.87 2.17 -11.48
CA ASP A 591 33.49 2.36 -10.18
C ASP A 591 33.01 3.68 -9.52
N VAL A 592 31.92 3.59 -8.74
CA VAL A 592 31.36 4.71 -7.97
C VAL A 592 32.14 4.99 -6.68
N SER A 593 33.11 4.15 -6.30
CA SER A 593 33.90 4.33 -5.07
C SER A 593 34.79 5.58 -5.07
N GLN A 594 34.81 6.30 -6.20
CA GLN A 594 35.79 7.33 -6.52
C GLN A 594 35.25 8.77 -6.45
N ARG A 595 34.02 8.98 -5.97
CA ARG A 595 33.41 10.32 -5.82
C ARG A 595 33.37 10.75 -4.34
N ARG A 596 34.13 11.78 -3.95
CA ARG A 596 34.02 12.43 -2.62
C ARG A 596 33.31 13.78 -2.74
N PRO A 597 32.09 13.94 -2.20
CA PRO A 597 31.48 15.26 -2.03
C PRO A 597 32.30 16.11 -1.04
N ALA A 598 32.44 17.41 -1.28
CA ALA A 598 33.03 18.32 -0.29
C ALA A 598 32.14 18.35 0.97
N ALA A 599 32.69 17.95 2.12
CA ALA A 599 31.92 17.76 3.34
C ALA A 599 31.45 19.07 3.99
N LEU A 600 32.02 20.23 3.63
CA LEU A 600 31.74 21.57 4.18
C LEU A 600 31.99 22.68 3.12
N GLU A 601 31.27 23.81 3.19
CA GLU A 601 31.45 24.94 2.23
C GLU A 601 32.87 25.54 2.24
N ALA A 602 33.54 25.56 3.40
CA ALA A 602 34.92 26.02 3.50
C ALA A 602 35.90 25.12 2.71
N ASP A 603 35.57 23.83 2.59
CA ASP A 603 36.35 22.86 1.83
C ASP A 603 36.09 23.07 0.32
N GLU A 604 34.86 23.35 -0.09
CA GLU A 604 34.50 23.63 -1.50
C GLU A 604 35.24 24.85 -2.07
N ARG A 605 35.28 25.97 -1.34
CA ARG A 605 36.00 27.18 -1.80
C ARG A 605 37.48 26.91 -2.01
N PHE A 606 38.14 26.24 -1.05
CA PHE A 606 39.56 25.92 -1.15
C PHE A 606 39.88 25.12 -2.41
N TRP A 607 39.05 24.12 -2.74
CA TRP A 607 39.30 23.28 -3.92
C TRP A 607 38.96 23.95 -5.23
N LEU A 608 37.91 24.76 -5.27
CA LEU A 608 37.61 25.58 -6.45
C LEU A 608 38.74 26.58 -6.72
N GLU A 609 39.27 27.23 -5.67
CA GLU A 609 40.42 28.13 -5.80
C GLU A 609 41.66 27.36 -6.27
N ASN A 610 41.95 26.21 -5.65
CA ASN A 610 43.06 25.36 -6.03
C ASN A 610 42.99 24.94 -7.52
N MET A 611 41.84 24.49 -7.99
CA MET A 611 41.64 24.06 -9.37
C MET A 611 41.63 25.21 -10.37
N ALA A 612 40.85 26.26 -10.13
CA ALA A 612 40.67 27.36 -11.08
C ALA A 612 41.89 28.29 -11.14
N VAL A 613 42.45 28.64 -9.98
CA VAL A 613 43.54 29.63 -9.88
C VAL A 613 44.88 28.94 -10.05
N TRP A 614 45.19 27.96 -9.20
CA TRP A 614 46.54 27.40 -9.11
C TRP A 614 46.85 26.35 -10.18
N HIS A 615 45.88 25.48 -10.50
CA HIS A 615 46.06 24.40 -11.47
C HIS A 615 45.40 24.65 -12.85
N ARG A 616 44.67 25.76 -13.01
CA ARG A 616 44.06 26.23 -14.27
C ARG A 616 43.14 25.20 -14.94
N TYR A 617 42.26 24.57 -14.16
CA TYR A 617 41.29 23.61 -14.68
C TYR A 617 40.19 24.32 -15.50
N THR A 618 39.64 23.65 -16.50
CA THR A 618 38.40 24.08 -17.15
C THR A 618 37.20 23.78 -16.25
N VAL A 619 36.06 24.40 -16.56
CA VAL A 619 34.79 24.11 -15.86
C VAL A 619 34.44 22.63 -15.95
N ASP A 620 34.67 21.99 -17.10
CA ASP A 620 34.36 20.58 -17.31
C ASP A 620 35.29 19.65 -16.50
N GLU A 621 36.57 20.01 -16.35
CA GLU A 621 37.50 19.25 -15.51
C GLU A 621 37.18 19.42 -14.02
N MET A 622 36.80 20.62 -13.58
CA MET A 622 36.33 20.86 -12.21
C MET A 622 35.01 20.13 -11.94
N SER A 623 34.12 20.08 -12.92
CA SER A 623 32.88 19.30 -12.88
C SER A 623 33.18 17.82 -12.65
N GLY A 624 34.13 17.26 -13.40
CA GLY A 624 34.59 15.88 -13.24
C GLY A 624 35.19 15.59 -11.85
N VAL A 625 36.01 16.51 -11.32
CA VAL A 625 36.66 16.34 -10.00
C VAL A 625 35.68 16.50 -8.84
N LEU A 626 34.72 17.42 -8.93
CA LEU A 626 33.78 17.73 -7.83
C LEU A 626 32.48 16.92 -7.88
N GLY A 627 32.19 16.22 -8.98
CA GLY A 627 30.90 15.57 -9.19
C GLY A 627 29.73 16.55 -9.27
N LYS A 628 29.99 17.80 -9.67
CA LYS A 628 29.00 18.86 -9.87
C LYS A 628 28.77 19.10 -11.35
N THR A 629 27.60 19.59 -11.73
CA THR A 629 27.37 20.03 -13.12
C THR A 629 28.23 21.25 -13.48
N PRO A 630 28.55 21.47 -14.76
CA PRO A 630 29.29 22.66 -15.20
C PRO A 630 28.67 23.99 -14.74
N ASP A 631 27.33 24.06 -14.67
CA ASP A 631 26.62 25.27 -14.25
C ASP A 631 26.72 25.51 -12.74
N GLU A 632 26.68 24.45 -11.91
CA GLU A 632 26.92 24.55 -10.47
C GLU A 632 28.35 25.00 -10.17
N VAL A 633 29.33 24.47 -10.91
CA VAL A 633 30.74 24.91 -10.80
C VAL A 633 30.86 26.38 -11.18
N ARG A 634 30.24 26.82 -12.29
CA ARG A 634 30.28 28.22 -12.72
C ARG A 634 29.64 29.16 -11.70
N ALA A 635 28.49 28.78 -11.15
CA ALA A 635 27.81 29.56 -10.10
C ALA A 635 28.67 29.69 -8.83
N ARG A 636 29.36 28.62 -8.42
CA ARG A 636 30.25 28.65 -7.25
C ARG A 636 31.53 29.46 -7.51
N LEU A 637 32.13 29.34 -8.69
CA LEU A 637 33.27 30.19 -9.09
C LEU A 637 32.89 31.67 -9.08
N GLN A 638 31.68 32.02 -9.53
CA GLN A 638 31.18 33.39 -9.47
C GLN A 638 30.91 33.84 -8.02
N THR A 639 30.35 32.96 -7.18
CA THR A 639 30.08 33.24 -5.77
C THR A 639 31.36 33.53 -4.97
N TYR A 640 32.45 32.84 -5.31
CA TYR A 640 33.75 33.00 -4.64
C TYR A 640 34.71 33.99 -5.33
N ASP A 641 34.26 34.65 -6.39
CA ASP A 641 35.05 35.59 -7.20
C ASP A 641 36.34 34.96 -7.77
N LEU A 642 36.22 33.75 -8.32
CA LEU A 642 37.32 32.91 -8.82
C LEU A 642 37.42 32.81 -10.36
N LEU A 643 36.51 33.46 -11.10
CA LEU A 643 36.45 33.35 -12.57
C LEU A 643 37.61 34.04 -13.29
N GLU A 644 38.13 35.12 -12.72
CA GLU A 644 39.15 35.98 -13.36
C GLU A 644 40.41 36.19 -12.48
N THR A 645 40.53 35.43 -11.39
CA THR A 645 41.63 35.60 -10.42
C THR A 645 42.96 35.12 -10.98
N ASP A 646 43.99 35.98 -10.90
CA ASP A 646 45.37 35.64 -11.25
C ASP A 646 46.13 35.13 -10.01
N PRO A 647 46.84 33.98 -10.06
CA PRO A 647 47.77 33.51 -9.03
C PRO A 647 48.73 34.58 -8.51
N GLY A 648 49.13 35.53 -9.36
CA GLY A 648 50.00 36.65 -8.99
C GLY A 648 49.38 37.64 -8.00
N GLN A 649 48.05 37.71 -7.92
CA GLN A 649 47.31 38.59 -7.00
C GLN A 649 47.11 37.97 -5.61
N VAL A 650 47.16 36.64 -5.51
CA VAL A 650 46.89 35.89 -4.27
C VAL A 650 48.18 35.54 -3.50
N ARG A 651 49.35 35.61 -4.15
CA ARG A 651 50.65 35.24 -3.56
C ARG A 651 51.38 36.41 -2.91
N PRO A 652 51.79 36.33 -1.63
CA PRO A 652 52.75 37.27 -1.05
C PRO A 652 54.10 37.19 -1.77
N ALA A 653 54.65 38.33 -2.18
CA ALA A 653 55.99 38.39 -2.76
C ALA A 653 57.00 37.73 -1.80
N ASN A 654 57.82 36.81 -2.34
CA ASN A 654 58.91 36.09 -1.65
C ASN A 654 58.55 34.84 -0.80
N ARG A 655 57.45 34.12 -1.09
CA ARG A 655 57.19 32.77 -0.50
C ARG A 655 56.95 31.69 -1.55
N VAL A 656 57.42 30.47 -1.31
CA VAL A 656 57.05 29.27 -2.11
C VAL A 656 55.71 28.73 -1.58
N ALA A 657 54.74 28.50 -2.47
CA ALA A 657 53.47 27.87 -2.14
C ALA A 657 53.46 26.42 -2.65
N ILE A 658 53.03 25.48 -1.81
CA ILE A 658 52.84 24.08 -2.16
C ILE A 658 51.33 23.82 -2.12
N MET A 659 50.73 23.55 -3.27
CA MET A 659 49.31 23.26 -3.40
C MET A 659 49.10 21.76 -3.63
N PRO A 660 48.11 21.13 -2.97
CA PRO A 660 47.82 19.73 -3.20
C PRO A 660 47.26 19.54 -4.62
N TYR A 661 47.61 18.43 -5.26
CA TYR A 661 47.15 18.17 -6.61
C TYR A 661 45.64 17.86 -6.63
N PRO A 662 44.81 18.56 -7.43
CA PRO A 662 43.37 18.35 -7.42
C PRO A 662 42.89 17.03 -8.03
N GLY A 663 43.79 16.24 -8.64
CA GLY A 663 43.39 15.13 -9.52
C GLY A 663 42.66 15.63 -10.77
N GLY A 664 42.37 14.80 -11.77
CA GLY A 664 41.69 15.31 -12.98
C GLY A 664 42.52 15.42 -14.25
N ARG A 665 43.84 15.56 -14.12
CA ARG A 665 44.77 15.66 -15.25
C ARG A 665 45.95 14.70 -15.01
N HIS A 666 46.64 14.32 -16.08
CA HIS A 666 47.76 13.38 -15.96
C HIS A 666 49.10 14.13 -15.83
N PRO A 667 49.95 13.87 -14.81
CA PRO A 667 51.28 14.48 -14.78
C PRO A 667 52.34 13.84 -15.72
N ARG A 668 52.14 12.62 -16.28
CA ARG A 668 53.10 11.94 -17.19
C ARG A 668 52.48 10.75 -17.97
N ARG A 669 52.50 10.72 -19.30
CA ARG A 669 52.08 9.55 -20.13
C ARG A 669 52.54 8.19 -19.55
N GLY A 670 51.65 7.42 -18.90
CA GLY A 670 51.97 6.06 -18.44
C GLY A 670 51.14 5.48 -17.28
N PHE A 671 50.18 6.21 -16.71
CA PHE A 671 49.27 5.71 -15.65
C PHE A 671 47.82 5.95 -16.11
N LEU A 672 47.20 4.92 -16.71
CA LEU A 672 45.92 5.05 -17.44
C LEU A 672 44.68 5.18 -16.52
N ASP A 673 44.73 4.65 -15.30
CA ASP A 673 43.54 4.58 -14.43
C ASP A 673 43.04 5.96 -13.98
N GLY A 674 43.96 6.89 -13.66
CA GLY A 674 43.61 8.27 -13.29
C GLY A 674 43.20 9.18 -14.45
N ALA A 675 43.26 8.70 -15.70
CA ALA A 675 42.78 9.42 -16.88
C ALA A 675 41.35 9.02 -17.28
N ILE A 676 40.86 7.89 -16.76
CA ILE A 676 39.52 7.35 -17.02
C ILE A 676 38.55 7.74 -15.88
N GLY A 677 39.06 7.95 -14.65
CA GLY A 677 38.28 8.37 -13.48
C GLY A 677 39.02 9.39 -12.59
N PRO A 678 38.81 10.71 -12.80
CA PRO A 678 39.55 11.73 -12.05
C PRO A 678 39.06 11.90 -10.59
N GLN A 679 39.98 11.91 -9.60
CA GLN A 679 39.63 12.09 -8.17
C GLN A 679 40.46 13.17 -7.46
N ARG A 680 39.85 13.96 -6.57
CA ARG A 680 40.55 14.82 -5.59
C ARG A 680 41.55 14.03 -4.74
N GLU A 681 42.76 14.55 -4.53
CA GLU A 681 43.81 13.96 -3.68
C GLU A 681 44.40 12.60 -4.17
N THR A 682 44.22 12.24 -5.45
CA THR A 682 44.97 11.14 -6.07
C THR A 682 46.39 11.54 -6.48
N LYS A 683 47.13 12.15 -5.55
CA LYS A 683 48.60 12.13 -5.37
C LYS A 683 49.06 13.19 -4.39
#